data_AF-A0A0C1E6U4-F1
#
_entry.id   AF-A0A0C1E6U4-F1
#
_cell.length_a   1.000
_cell.length_b   1.000
_cell.length_c   1.000
_cell.angle_alpha   90.00
_cell.angle_beta   90.00
_cell.angle_gamma   90.00
#
_symmetry.space_group_name_H-M   'P 1'
#
loop_
_entity.id
_entity.type
_entity.pdbx_description
1 polymer ?
#
loop_
_entity_poly.entity_id
_entity_poly.type
_entity_poly.pdbx_seq_one_letter_code
_entity_poly.pdbx_strand_id
1 'polypeptide(L)'
;MILYVKRLYALFDYVVKKPYDPLEQNNAYQLERVRRKMILEPIDFQGRFVFDDALIKQLGRYLDEKETFLANKLITSFSPSAHEPLILPPPSIGLKLTDALEVVSKKIREIAPQDIKDIPLQDWQRLSSAWREALWEYVGTIQGCTTELFQQLKQIGFERWNKELSTILSGLKDLLFSKMEGALWCIRHLEDLLKEYKKNLANQSASMWPRIKNWFDWRSLLDPTLTTNLERNEKFLNTQSQKFALKHMEYLKLNIKIDEALRKFKGYQALAHLEMNDRETFKMIYRLVKLWKKNQRTKSLPELELVQALKNVIHPDKAVGLFKEYYEELLSSLYERSRLIKEGNYLQANDPIGRALVQEVVSGYRSETHTLGAVVSKYREFLLRTDPDPYVRSRWGFAEWIVGQEPLNAKQLLTLGYEIEGLDQLFEKLGDSIQQGPLYLEDFNVAKISREIEKAIHEMGQPLSSRQVMRFHAEEFLKRLEELNELGSFSPQVVDQVGKYLSQALRADWQYHVLHDFPLYHQLYAIHHGIIDRSIDLVHRQRLGVFRKIMEHLEQHIKNRETQKHSMEIDLDINDMKGYLQDFYASVQRLEKEPIDQESLSVTIKEMELQLLEYRHLFGNFFNQLPQSESEGKLLRNTFLFVDQYFESIENRLQDLKNRSELDL
;
A
#
# COMPACT_ATOMS: atom_id res chain seq x y z
N MET A 1 -5.06 32.53 -36.44
CA MET A 1 -4.25 32.25 -35.23
C MET A 1 -3.05 33.18 -35.08
N ILE A 2 -2.21 33.39 -36.12
CA ILE A 2 -1.05 34.31 -36.07
C ILE A 2 -1.42 35.80 -35.88
N LEU A 3 -2.59 36.24 -36.36
CA LEU A 3 -3.13 37.60 -36.11
C LEU A 3 -3.62 37.83 -34.67
N TYR A 4 -3.95 36.77 -33.93
CA TYR A 4 -4.37 36.85 -32.53
C TYR A 4 -3.16 37.00 -31.59
N VAL A 5 -2.05 36.36 -31.95
CA VAL A 5 -0.76 36.48 -31.23
C VAL A 5 -0.12 37.86 -31.41
N LYS A 6 -0.26 38.51 -32.59
CA LYS A 6 0.24 39.88 -32.81
C LYS A 6 -0.51 40.97 -32.02
N ARG A 7 -1.81 40.76 -31.71
CA ARG A 7 -2.58 41.72 -30.89
C ARG A 7 -2.29 41.60 -29.38
N LEU A 8 -1.90 40.42 -28.90
CA LEU A 8 -1.50 40.22 -27.50
C LEU A 8 -0.12 40.84 -27.19
N TYR A 9 0.81 40.80 -28.16
CA TYR A 9 2.14 41.44 -27.98
C TYR A 9 2.07 42.98 -27.96
N ALA A 10 1.19 43.59 -28.75
CA ALA A 10 1.01 45.05 -28.75
C ALA A 10 0.34 45.59 -27.45
N LEU A 11 -0.43 44.76 -26.74
CA LEU A 11 -1.03 45.13 -25.45
C LEU A 11 -0.04 45.01 -24.29
N PHE A 12 0.93 44.09 -24.40
CA PHE A 12 1.95 43.87 -23.36
C PHE A 12 2.96 45.03 -23.33
N ASP A 13 3.35 45.59 -24.49
CA ASP A 13 4.26 46.74 -24.56
C ASP A 13 3.65 48.06 -24.05
N TYR A 14 2.32 48.17 -24.00
CA TYR A 14 1.63 49.37 -23.49
C TYR A 14 1.57 49.41 -21.95
N VAL A 15 1.64 48.26 -21.28
CA VAL A 15 1.54 48.15 -19.81
C VAL A 15 2.90 48.37 -19.11
N VAL A 16 4.02 48.19 -19.82
CA VAL A 16 5.37 48.24 -19.23
C VAL A 16 5.98 49.67 -19.18
N LYS A 17 5.30 50.70 -19.70
CA LYS A 17 5.83 52.09 -19.77
C LYS A 17 4.96 53.16 -19.09
N LYS A 18 4.43 52.91 -17.89
CA LYS A 18 3.98 54.00 -17.00
C LYS A 18 4.99 54.23 -15.87
N PRO A 19 5.37 55.49 -15.59
CA PRO A 19 6.28 55.80 -14.49
C PRO A 19 5.57 55.60 -13.14
N TYR A 20 6.38 55.12 -12.18
CA TYR A 20 6.03 54.78 -10.81
C TYR A 20 5.67 56.03 -10.00
N ASP A 21 4.45 56.12 -9.46
CA ASP A 21 4.01 57.20 -8.56
C ASP A 21 3.80 56.65 -7.12
N PRO A 22 4.68 56.98 -6.16
CA PRO A 22 4.63 56.47 -4.78
C PRO A 22 3.40 56.93 -3.96
N LEU A 23 2.65 57.94 -4.41
CA LEU A 23 1.51 58.49 -3.67
C LEU A 23 0.20 57.72 -3.91
N GLU A 24 0.06 56.99 -5.01
CA GLU A 24 -1.15 56.17 -5.28
C GLU A 24 -1.18 54.87 -4.46
N GLN A 25 -0.03 54.27 -4.12
CA GLN A 25 0.01 53.03 -3.31
C GLN A 25 -0.35 53.26 -1.84
N ASN A 26 0.00 54.41 -1.25
CA ASN A 26 -0.28 54.64 0.17
C ASN A 26 -1.78 54.89 0.44
N ASN A 27 -2.50 55.48 -0.52
CA ASN A 27 -3.95 55.63 -0.46
C ASN A 27 -4.68 54.32 -0.79
N ALA A 28 -4.18 53.52 -1.73
CA ALA A 28 -4.73 52.20 -2.03
C ALA A 28 -4.57 51.21 -0.86
N TYR A 29 -3.43 51.25 -0.15
CA TYR A 29 -3.17 50.38 1.00
C TYR A 29 -3.99 50.76 2.24
N GLN A 30 -4.27 52.04 2.46
CA GLN A 30 -5.16 52.52 3.54
C GLN A 30 -6.65 52.24 3.22
N LEU A 31 -7.08 52.37 1.95
CA LEU A 31 -8.42 51.99 1.51
C LEU A 31 -8.65 50.48 1.53
N GLU A 32 -7.65 49.65 1.24
CA GLU A 32 -7.72 48.20 1.45
C GLU A 32 -7.76 47.81 2.93
N ARG A 33 -7.06 48.54 3.82
CA ARG A 33 -7.06 48.23 5.26
C ARG A 33 -8.37 48.61 5.96
N VAL A 34 -9.10 49.61 5.45
CA VAL A 34 -10.46 49.94 5.91
C VAL A 34 -11.51 49.04 5.25
N ARG A 35 -11.34 48.62 3.99
CA ARG A 35 -12.18 47.57 3.37
C ARG A 35 -11.98 46.18 3.98
N ARG A 36 -10.80 45.86 4.50
CA ARG A 36 -10.49 44.57 5.16
C ARG A 36 -10.95 44.45 6.62
N LYS A 37 -11.57 45.48 7.22
CA LYS A 37 -12.02 45.44 8.62
C LYS A 37 -13.49 45.02 8.83
N MET A 38 -14.20 44.62 7.79
CA MET A 38 -15.53 44.00 7.91
C MET A 38 -15.78 42.91 6.87
N ILE A 39 -14.71 42.21 6.46
CA ILE A 39 -14.83 40.94 5.73
C ILE A 39 -14.89 39.86 6.81
N LEU A 40 -16.11 39.49 7.21
CA LEU A 40 -16.34 38.15 7.77
C LEU A 40 -15.82 37.16 6.73
N GLU A 41 -14.91 36.29 7.17
CA GLU A 41 -14.20 35.31 6.34
C GLU A 41 -15.18 34.64 5.36
N PRO A 42 -14.90 34.60 4.03
CA PRO A 42 -15.52 33.55 3.23
C PRO A 42 -15.28 32.25 3.96
N ILE A 43 -16.25 31.33 4.06
CA ILE A 43 -15.97 30.00 4.63
C ILE A 43 -14.80 29.46 3.82
N ASP A 44 -13.62 29.54 4.42
CA ASP A 44 -12.39 29.15 3.79
C ASP A 44 -12.35 27.64 3.92
N PHE A 45 -12.91 27.00 2.90
CA PHE A 45 -12.75 25.58 2.72
C PHE A 45 -11.33 25.21 2.26
N GLN A 46 -10.44 26.19 2.04
CA GLN A 46 -9.02 25.92 1.78
C GLN A 46 -8.34 25.49 3.08
N GLY A 47 -8.49 24.21 3.41
CA GLY A 47 -7.66 23.53 4.42
C GLY A 47 -8.39 22.70 5.46
N ARG A 48 -9.72 22.63 5.47
CA ARG A 48 -10.47 21.75 6.40
C ARG A 48 -11.12 20.57 5.68
N PHE A 49 -10.41 19.45 5.63
CA PHE A 49 -10.82 18.19 4.99
C PHE A 49 -11.78 17.32 5.83
N VAL A 50 -12.58 17.92 6.70
CA VAL A 50 -13.43 17.17 7.65
C VAL A 50 -14.89 17.44 7.31
N PHE A 51 -15.52 16.47 6.67
CA PHE A 51 -16.97 16.44 6.53
C PHE A 51 -17.50 15.89 7.85
N ASP A 52 -18.13 16.75 8.65
CA ASP A 52 -18.76 16.43 9.93
C ASP A 52 -20.08 17.20 10.10
N ASP A 53 -20.79 16.95 11.20
CA ASP A 53 -22.02 17.68 11.53
C ASP A 53 -21.76 19.17 11.82
N ALA A 54 -20.54 19.55 12.20
CA ALA A 54 -20.19 20.94 12.44
C ALA A 54 -20.20 21.74 11.13
N LEU A 55 -19.79 21.12 10.03
CA LEU A 55 -19.86 21.71 8.70
C LEU A 55 -21.30 22.06 8.28
N ILE A 56 -22.26 21.17 8.52
CA ILE A 56 -23.69 21.46 8.25
C ILE A 56 -24.15 22.70 9.03
N LYS A 57 -23.79 22.78 10.31
CA LYS A 57 -24.15 23.92 11.18
C LYS A 57 -23.49 25.21 10.74
N GLN A 58 -22.21 25.16 10.34
CA GLN A 58 -21.46 26.32 9.86
C GLN A 58 -22.03 26.85 8.55
N LEU A 59 -22.29 25.97 7.58
CA LEU A 59 -22.91 26.35 6.31
C LEU A 59 -24.33 26.90 6.53
N GLY A 60 -25.10 26.30 7.44
CA GLY A 60 -26.42 26.78 7.82
C GLY A 60 -26.39 28.21 8.34
N ARG A 61 -25.54 28.49 9.33
CA ARG A 61 -25.38 29.85 9.89
C ARG A 61 -24.98 30.87 8.84
N TYR A 62 -24.03 30.52 7.97
CA TYR A 62 -23.58 31.40 6.90
C TYR A 62 -24.70 31.72 5.90
N LEU A 63 -25.49 30.71 5.49
CA LEU A 63 -26.61 30.93 4.60
C LEU A 63 -27.74 31.73 5.29
N ASP A 64 -27.98 31.53 6.58
CA ASP A 64 -28.93 32.33 7.37
C ASP A 64 -28.49 33.80 7.49
N GLU A 65 -27.20 34.07 7.68
CA GLU A 65 -26.64 35.43 7.69
C GLU A 65 -26.79 36.11 6.32
N LYS A 66 -26.52 35.38 5.23
CA LYS A 66 -26.69 35.88 3.87
C LYS A 66 -28.15 36.09 3.51
N GLU A 67 -29.04 35.23 4.01
CA GLU A 67 -30.48 35.39 3.90
C GLU A 67 -30.96 36.66 4.62
N THR A 68 -30.47 36.88 5.85
CA THR A 68 -30.77 38.09 6.63
C THR A 68 -30.29 39.36 5.93
N PHE A 69 -29.13 39.30 5.29
CA PHE A 69 -28.62 40.42 4.49
C PHE A 69 -29.49 40.72 3.28
N LEU A 70 -29.95 39.68 2.56
CA LEU A 70 -30.90 39.83 1.46
C LEU A 70 -32.23 40.42 1.95
N ALA A 71 -32.80 39.87 3.03
CA ALA A 71 -34.03 40.34 3.65
C ALA A 71 -33.97 41.85 3.97
N ASN A 72 -32.89 42.28 4.62
CA ASN A 72 -32.65 43.70 4.90
C ASN A 72 -32.56 44.55 3.62
N LYS A 73 -31.76 44.12 2.64
CA LYS A 73 -31.63 44.83 1.35
C LYS A 73 -32.97 45.00 0.64
N LEU A 74 -33.84 43.98 0.65
CA LEU A 74 -35.16 44.05 0.04
C LEU A 74 -36.04 45.11 0.72
N ILE A 75 -36.06 45.13 2.06
CA ILE A 75 -36.85 46.07 2.87
C ILE A 75 -36.34 47.52 2.71
N THR A 76 -35.03 47.72 2.73
CA THR A 76 -34.42 49.07 2.65
C THR A 76 -34.46 49.65 1.25
N SER A 77 -34.45 48.80 0.22
CA SER A 77 -34.60 49.25 -1.18
C SER A 77 -35.99 49.84 -1.44
N PHE A 78 -36.98 49.49 -0.61
CA PHE A 78 -38.33 50.04 -0.67
C PHE A 78 -38.43 51.31 0.20
N SER A 79 -38.29 52.48 -0.43
CA SER A 79 -38.48 53.79 0.19
C SER A 79 -39.39 54.65 -0.72
N PRO A 80 -40.69 54.78 -0.37
CA PRO A 80 -41.66 55.48 -1.22
C PRO A 80 -41.56 57.02 -1.13
N SER A 81 -40.93 57.60 -0.11
CA SER A 81 -40.80 59.06 0.03
C SER A 81 -39.59 59.45 0.89
N ALA A 82 -38.95 60.58 0.57
CA ALA A 82 -37.69 61.03 1.19
C ALA A 82 -37.80 61.46 2.68
N HIS A 83 -38.96 61.30 3.33
CA HIS A 83 -39.28 61.95 4.61
C HIS A 83 -39.90 61.05 5.69
N GLU A 84 -39.58 59.76 5.74
CA GLU A 84 -39.82 58.95 6.95
C GLU A 84 -38.56 58.21 7.41
N PRO A 85 -38.18 58.30 8.70
CA PRO A 85 -37.09 57.51 9.24
C PRO A 85 -37.52 56.03 9.29
N LEU A 86 -36.77 55.19 8.56
CA LEU A 86 -36.89 53.74 8.62
C LEU A 86 -36.68 53.26 10.08
N ILE A 87 -37.76 52.90 10.78
CA ILE A 87 -37.65 52.08 11.99
C ILE A 87 -37.34 50.65 11.51
N LEU A 88 -36.05 50.37 11.33
CA LEU A 88 -35.60 49.00 11.15
C LEU A 88 -35.86 48.23 12.46
N PRO A 89 -36.35 46.98 12.39
CA PRO A 89 -36.31 46.11 13.56
C PRO A 89 -34.84 46.02 14.05
N PRO A 90 -34.61 45.91 15.37
CA PRO A 90 -33.26 45.89 15.92
C PRO A 90 -32.43 44.76 15.27
N PRO A 91 -31.12 44.99 15.00
CA PRO A 91 -30.25 44.07 14.25
C PRO A 91 -29.99 42.70 14.94
N SER A 92 -30.68 42.41 16.04
CA SER A 92 -30.51 41.24 16.89
C SER A 92 -31.43 40.07 16.57
N ILE A 93 -32.36 40.19 15.61
CA ILE A 93 -33.23 39.10 15.17
C ILE A 93 -32.90 38.80 13.71
N GLY A 94 -32.38 37.60 13.43
CA GLY A 94 -32.13 37.16 12.05
C GLY A 94 -33.43 37.17 11.25
N LEU A 95 -33.55 38.12 10.32
CA LEU A 95 -34.73 38.29 9.47
C LEU A 95 -34.71 37.22 8.37
N LYS A 96 -35.80 36.47 8.25
CA LYS A 96 -35.98 35.52 7.15
C LYS A 96 -36.52 36.23 5.91
N LEU A 97 -36.41 35.59 4.75
CA LEU A 97 -37.00 36.12 3.51
C LEU A 97 -38.53 36.27 3.60
N THR A 98 -39.19 35.38 4.35
CA THR A 98 -40.63 35.46 4.62
C THR A 98 -41.00 36.76 5.33
N ASP A 99 -40.21 37.15 6.33
CA ASP A 99 -40.45 38.35 7.13
C ASP A 99 -40.28 39.61 6.26
N ALA A 100 -39.25 39.62 5.41
CA ALA A 100 -39.04 40.71 4.44
C ALA A 100 -40.18 40.83 3.43
N LEU A 101 -40.69 39.71 2.92
CA LEU A 101 -41.83 39.69 2.01
C LEU A 101 -43.10 40.25 2.65
N GLU A 102 -43.37 39.91 3.91
CA GLU A 102 -44.52 40.45 4.64
C GLU A 102 -44.40 41.96 4.82
N VAL A 103 -43.22 42.45 5.22
CA VAL A 103 -42.95 43.89 5.38
C VAL A 103 -43.09 44.62 4.04
N VAL A 104 -42.50 44.09 2.96
CA VAL A 104 -42.59 44.69 1.63
C VAL A 104 -44.03 44.67 1.10
N SER A 105 -44.74 43.56 1.26
CA SER A 105 -46.16 43.42 0.87
C SER A 105 -47.05 44.41 1.61
N LYS A 106 -46.86 44.54 2.93
CA LYS A 106 -47.56 45.51 3.76
C LYS A 106 -47.27 46.94 3.29
N LYS A 107 -46.00 47.29 3.08
CA LYS A 107 -45.61 48.61 2.57
C LYS A 107 -46.20 48.93 1.19
N ILE A 108 -46.30 47.96 0.28
CA ILE A 108 -46.92 48.16 -1.04
C ILE A 108 -48.44 48.37 -0.94
N ARG A 109 -49.10 47.69 0.00
CA ARG A 109 -50.56 47.80 0.23
C ARG A 109 -50.97 49.05 1.00
N GLU A 110 -50.11 49.55 1.88
CA GLU A 110 -50.39 50.69 2.76
C GLU A 110 -50.08 52.05 2.13
N ILE A 111 -49.54 52.11 0.90
CA ILE A 111 -49.30 53.39 0.24
C ILE A 111 -50.64 54.10 -0.02
N ALA A 112 -50.87 55.22 0.67
CA ALA A 112 -52.12 55.94 0.55
C ALA A 112 -52.27 56.56 -0.86
N PRO A 113 -53.47 56.65 -1.44
CA PRO A 113 -53.69 57.21 -2.78
C PRO A 113 -53.15 58.64 -2.99
N GLN A 114 -52.93 59.38 -1.90
CA GLN A 114 -52.32 60.71 -1.91
C GLN A 114 -50.79 60.64 -2.00
N ASP A 115 -50.14 59.74 -1.25
CA ASP A 115 -48.67 59.56 -1.24
C ASP A 115 -48.13 58.97 -2.54
N ILE A 116 -48.92 58.13 -3.22
CA ILE A 116 -48.52 57.57 -4.52
C ILE A 116 -48.30 58.72 -5.53
N LYS A 117 -48.96 59.90 -5.40
CA LYS A 117 -48.86 60.99 -6.40
C LYS A 117 -47.47 61.63 -6.47
N ASP A 118 -46.68 61.53 -5.40
CA ASP A 118 -45.34 62.11 -5.31
C ASP A 118 -44.24 61.12 -5.75
N ILE A 119 -44.62 59.89 -6.12
CA ILE A 119 -43.70 58.82 -6.55
C ILE A 119 -43.55 58.83 -8.08
N PRO A 120 -42.31 58.90 -8.63
CA PRO A 120 -42.10 58.81 -10.06
C PRO A 120 -42.62 57.49 -10.67
N LEU A 121 -43.28 57.56 -11.82
CA LEU A 121 -43.78 56.39 -12.59
C LEU A 121 -42.70 55.33 -12.93
N GLN A 122 -41.42 55.69 -12.85
CA GLN A 122 -40.27 54.81 -13.10
C GLN A 122 -39.67 54.21 -11.82
N ASP A 123 -40.20 54.51 -10.64
CA ASP A 123 -39.65 54.03 -9.36
C ASP A 123 -39.64 52.49 -9.27
N TRP A 124 -40.62 51.81 -9.87
CA TRP A 124 -40.61 50.35 -9.98
C TRP A 124 -39.39 49.80 -10.73
N GLN A 125 -38.78 50.56 -11.65
CA GLN A 125 -37.55 50.16 -12.36
C GLN A 125 -36.34 50.25 -11.45
N ARG A 126 -36.26 51.30 -10.61
CA ARG A 126 -35.23 51.44 -9.57
C ARG A 126 -35.31 50.28 -8.58
N LEU A 127 -36.52 50.00 -8.08
CA LEU A 127 -36.78 48.92 -7.14
C LEU A 127 -36.47 47.53 -7.74
N SER A 128 -36.93 47.27 -8.97
CA SER A 128 -36.60 46.05 -9.71
C SER A 128 -35.09 45.86 -9.89
N SER A 129 -34.34 46.93 -10.21
CA SER A 129 -32.87 46.85 -10.34
C SER A 129 -32.19 46.53 -9.02
N ALA A 130 -32.59 47.19 -7.93
CA ALA A 130 -32.00 46.97 -6.59
C ALA A 130 -32.28 45.56 -6.07
N TRP A 131 -33.52 45.07 -6.23
CA TRP A 131 -33.87 43.71 -5.85
C TRP A 131 -33.17 42.69 -6.72
N ARG A 132 -33.03 42.93 -8.03
CA ARG A 132 -32.30 42.04 -8.94
C ARG A 132 -30.86 41.83 -8.49
N GLU A 133 -30.14 42.90 -8.17
CA GLU A 133 -28.75 42.81 -7.72
C GLU A 133 -28.63 42.02 -6.41
N ALA A 134 -29.49 42.33 -5.43
CA ALA A 134 -29.50 41.64 -4.14
C ALA A 134 -29.84 40.14 -4.30
N LEU A 135 -30.83 39.79 -5.13
CA LEU A 135 -31.22 38.42 -5.40
C LEU A 135 -30.09 37.65 -6.10
N TRP A 136 -29.38 38.26 -7.06
CA TRP A 136 -28.24 37.64 -7.73
C TRP A 136 -27.08 37.33 -6.79
N GLU A 137 -26.79 38.22 -5.83
CA GLU A 137 -25.74 38.00 -4.82
C GLU A 137 -26.04 36.75 -3.97
N TYR A 138 -27.29 36.59 -3.54
CA TYR A 138 -27.72 35.44 -2.74
C TYR A 138 -27.79 34.14 -3.56
N VAL A 139 -28.37 34.18 -4.77
CA VAL A 139 -28.39 33.04 -5.70
C VAL A 139 -26.97 32.59 -6.05
N GLY A 140 -26.08 33.54 -6.34
CA GLY A 140 -24.66 33.27 -6.59
C GLY A 140 -23.96 32.63 -5.40
N THR A 141 -24.29 33.04 -4.18
CA THR A 141 -23.76 32.43 -2.94
C THR A 141 -24.20 30.97 -2.80
N ILE A 142 -25.48 30.67 -3.01
CA ILE A 142 -26.01 29.29 -2.97
C ILE A 142 -25.35 28.42 -4.05
N GLN A 143 -25.18 28.96 -5.26
CA GLN A 143 -24.50 28.26 -6.36
C GLN A 143 -23.02 27.99 -6.05
N GLY A 144 -22.32 28.98 -5.47
CA GLY A 144 -20.95 28.84 -5.00
C GLY A 144 -20.81 27.71 -3.99
N CYS A 145 -21.65 27.69 -2.96
CA CYS A 145 -21.66 26.64 -1.93
C CYS A 145 -21.92 25.25 -2.52
N THR A 146 -22.86 25.16 -3.48
CA THR A 146 -23.19 23.90 -4.17
C THR A 146 -22.00 23.37 -4.98
N THR A 147 -21.31 24.25 -5.69
CA THR A 147 -20.16 23.89 -6.53
C THR A 147 -18.99 23.45 -5.67
N GLU A 148 -18.70 24.22 -4.62
CA GLU A 148 -17.61 24.02 -3.67
C GLU A 148 -17.74 22.69 -2.92
N LEU A 149 -18.97 22.33 -2.49
CA LEU A 149 -19.28 21.03 -1.88
C LEU A 149 -18.75 19.85 -2.70
N PHE A 150 -19.02 19.83 -4.02
CA PHE A 150 -18.58 18.73 -4.88
C PHE A 150 -17.12 18.85 -5.34
N GLN A 151 -16.51 20.03 -5.25
CA GLN A 151 -15.06 20.17 -5.44
C GLN A 151 -14.31 19.54 -4.27
N GLN A 152 -14.72 19.82 -3.04
CA GLN A 152 -14.13 19.19 -1.86
C GLN A 152 -14.39 17.69 -1.78
N LEU A 153 -15.61 17.25 -2.12
CA LEU A 153 -15.92 15.82 -2.11
C LEU A 153 -15.02 15.02 -3.07
N LYS A 154 -14.54 15.64 -4.16
CA LYS A 154 -13.54 15.06 -5.06
C LYS A 154 -12.12 15.09 -4.52
N GLN A 155 -11.80 16.00 -3.60
CA GLN A 155 -10.50 16.07 -2.94
C GLN A 155 -10.38 15.06 -1.79
N ILE A 156 -11.51 14.59 -1.25
CA ILE A 156 -11.52 13.52 -0.25
C ILE A 156 -11.24 12.19 -0.94
N GLY A 157 -10.05 11.65 -0.70
CA GLY A 157 -9.71 10.29 -1.07
C GLY A 157 -10.68 9.26 -0.49
N PHE A 158 -10.96 8.21 -1.24
CA PHE A 158 -11.93 7.17 -0.85
C PHE A 158 -11.60 6.49 0.49
N GLU A 159 -10.37 6.61 0.99
CA GLU A 159 -9.95 6.10 2.29
C GLU A 159 -10.75 6.71 3.45
N ARG A 160 -11.31 7.91 3.25
CA ARG A 160 -12.14 8.62 4.23
C ARG A 160 -13.64 8.47 3.98
N TRP A 161 -14.06 7.66 3.01
CA TRP A 161 -15.47 7.43 2.70
C TRP A 161 -16.10 6.49 3.73
N ASN A 162 -16.39 7.02 4.92
CA ASN A 162 -17.04 6.29 5.99
C ASN A 162 -18.58 6.34 5.87
N LYS A 163 -19.28 5.58 6.72
CA LYS A 163 -20.75 5.57 6.73
C LYS A 163 -21.36 6.96 7.00
N GLU A 164 -20.68 7.79 7.80
CA GLU A 164 -21.15 9.11 8.22
C GLU A 164 -21.15 10.11 7.06
N LEU A 165 -20.21 9.98 6.12
CA LEU A 165 -20.10 10.87 4.96
C LEU A 165 -21.39 10.97 4.15
N SER A 166 -22.12 9.86 3.98
CA SER A 166 -23.42 9.85 3.31
C SER A 166 -24.47 10.66 4.07
N THR A 167 -24.51 10.51 5.39
CA THR A 167 -25.44 11.25 6.26
C THR A 167 -25.15 12.74 6.19
N ILE A 168 -23.88 13.12 6.27
CA ILE A 168 -23.45 14.52 6.24
C ILE A 168 -23.76 15.15 4.88
N LEU A 169 -23.47 14.45 3.78
CA LEU A 169 -23.78 14.93 2.44
C LEU A 169 -25.30 15.07 2.24
N SER A 170 -26.11 14.18 2.79
CA SER A 170 -27.57 14.32 2.78
C SER A 170 -28.01 15.58 3.54
N GLY A 171 -27.46 15.82 4.73
CA GLY A 171 -27.77 17.03 5.50
C GLY A 171 -27.37 18.33 4.79
N LEU A 172 -26.19 18.38 4.16
CA LEU A 172 -25.75 19.52 3.36
C LEU A 172 -26.63 19.72 2.11
N LYS A 173 -27.02 18.62 1.47
CA LYS A 173 -27.97 18.63 0.35
C LYS A 173 -29.30 19.23 0.80
N ASP A 174 -29.92 18.69 1.84
CA ASP A 174 -31.25 19.11 2.30
C ASP A 174 -31.27 20.57 2.74
N LEU A 175 -30.20 21.04 3.39
CA LEU A 175 -30.00 22.46 3.72
C LEU A 175 -29.98 23.34 2.47
N LEU A 176 -29.16 23.00 1.47
CA LEU A 176 -29.04 23.76 0.22
C LEU A 176 -30.35 23.73 -0.59
N PHE A 177 -31.05 22.61 -0.61
CA PHE A 177 -32.38 22.47 -1.21
C PHE A 177 -33.37 23.44 -0.58
N SER A 178 -33.48 23.41 0.75
CA SER A 178 -34.39 24.29 1.48
C SER A 178 -34.12 25.78 1.19
N LYS A 179 -32.85 26.19 1.08
CA LYS A 179 -32.50 27.58 0.71
C LYS A 179 -32.82 27.92 -0.74
N MET A 180 -32.62 26.99 -1.68
CA MET A 180 -33.00 27.19 -3.09
C MET A 180 -34.52 27.31 -3.26
N GLU A 181 -35.30 26.45 -2.59
CA GLU A 181 -36.76 26.50 -2.61
C GLU A 181 -37.29 27.81 -2.01
N GLY A 182 -36.75 28.22 -0.85
CA GLY A 182 -37.10 29.50 -0.23
C GLY A 182 -36.79 30.71 -1.12
N ALA A 183 -35.63 30.71 -1.79
CA ALA A 183 -35.26 31.76 -2.73
C ALA A 183 -36.17 31.78 -3.97
N LEU A 184 -36.47 30.61 -4.56
CA LEU A 184 -37.40 30.48 -5.70
C LEU A 184 -38.78 31.01 -5.35
N TRP A 185 -39.31 30.61 -4.20
CA TRP A 185 -40.61 31.08 -3.72
C TRP A 185 -40.63 32.60 -3.51
N CYS A 186 -39.57 33.14 -2.90
CA CYS A 186 -39.41 34.58 -2.66
C CYS A 186 -39.34 35.38 -3.97
N ILE A 187 -38.54 34.94 -4.94
CA ILE A 187 -38.43 35.60 -6.26
C ILE A 187 -39.78 35.67 -6.97
N ARG A 188 -40.56 34.57 -6.94
CA ARG A 188 -41.89 34.52 -7.55
C ARG A 188 -42.86 35.50 -6.86
N HIS A 189 -42.82 35.59 -5.53
CA HIS A 189 -43.69 36.53 -4.79
C HIS A 189 -43.27 37.99 -4.96
N LEU A 190 -41.97 38.30 -4.97
CA LEU A 190 -41.48 39.65 -5.25
C LEU A 190 -41.86 40.11 -6.66
N GLU A 191 -41.83 39.20 -7.64
CA GLU A 191 -42.28 39.46 -9.01
C GLU A 191 -43.75 39.86 -9.05
N ASP A 192 -44.62 39.16 -8.33
CA ASP A 192 -46.05 39.47 -8.25
C ASP A 192 -46.29 40.80 -7.52
N LEU A 193 -45.56 41.06 -6.44
CA LEU A 193 -45.61 42.33 -5.71
C LEU A 193 -45.12 43.52 -6.57
N LEU A 194 -44.08 43.34 -7.39
CA LEU A 194 -43.63 44.37 -8.33
C LEU A 194 -44.66 44.66 -9.42
N LYS A 195 -45.35 43.62 -9.92
CA LYS A 195 -46.45 43.81 -10.88
C LYS A 195 -47.62 44.56 -10.25
N GLU A 196 -47.98 44.23 -9.01
CA GLU A 196 -48.99 44.94 -8.24
C GLU A 196 -48.61 46.41 -8.03
N TYR A 197 -47.36 46.67 -7.60
CA TYR A 197 -46.84 48.02 -7.40
C TYR A 197 -46.83 48.85 -8.70
N LYS A 198 -46.35 48.27 -9.80
CA LYS A 198 -46.36 48.91 -11.13
C LYS A 198 -47.78 49.24 -11.60
N LYS A 199 -48.74 48.34 -11.36
CA LYS A 199 -50.16 48.55 -11.67
C LYS A 199 -50.75 49.69 -10.83
N ASN A 200 -50.42 49.77 -9.55
CA ASN A 200 -50.86 50.84 -8.65
C ASN A 200 -50.33 52.21 -9.10
N LEU A 201 -49.07 52.31 -9.52
CA LEU A 201 -48.49 53.52 -10.11
C LEU A 201 -49.14 53.89 -11.47
N ALA A 202 -49.39 52.91 -12.34
CA ALA A 202 -49.95 53.17 -13.68
C ALA A 202 -51.42 53.67 -13.64
N ASN A 203 -52.21 53.19 -12.67
CA ASN A 203 -53.60 53.59 -12.46
C ASN A 203 -53.77 55.06 -12.04
N GLN A 204 -52.68 55.79 -11.77
CA GLN A 204 -52.68 57.22 -11.47
C GLN A 204 -52.78 58.12 -12.71
N SER A 205 -52.41 57.61 -13.89
CA SER A 205 -52.49 58.39 -15.14
C SER A 205 -53.93 58.38 -15.68
N ALA A 206 -54.57 59.54 -15.77
CA ALA A 206 -55.97 59.71 -16.19
C ALA A 206 -56.26 59.37 -17.68
N SER A 207 -55.37 58.65 -18.35
CA SER A 207 -55.58 58.18 -19.72
C SER A 207 -56.30 56.82 -19.69
N MET A 208 -57.32 56.63 -20.53
CA MET A 208 -58.00 55.33 -20.69
C MET A 208 -57.19 54.31 -21.52
N TRP A 209 -56.12 54.74 -22.20
CA TRP A 209 -55.27 53.90 -23.07
C TRP A 209 -54.19 53.02 -22.37
N PRO A 210 -53.70 53.26 -21.13
CA PRO A 210 -52.78 52.37 -20.42
C PRO A 210 -53.48 51.11 -19.88
N ARG A 211 -54.81 51.13 -19.73
CA ARG A 211 -55.58 49.97 -19.21
C ARG A 211 -55.53 48.75 -20.14
N ILE A 212 -55.37 48.96 -21.46
CA ILE A 212 -55.25 47.88 -22.45
C ILE A 212 -53.80 47.40 -22.59
N LYS A 213 -52.81 48.29 -22.37
CA LYS A 213 -51.36 47.93 -22.40
C LYS A 213 -50.92 47.15 -21.17
N ASN A 214 -51.54 47.38 -20.01
CA ASN A 214 -51.28 46.65 -18.76
C ASN A 214 -51.89 45.23 -18.73
N TRP A 215 -52.81 44.90 -19.65
CA TRP A 215 -53.38 43.54 -19.74
C TRP A 215 -52.41 42.54 -20.41
N PHE A 216 -51.40 43.04 -21.12
CA PHE A 216 -50.36 42.26 -21.82
C PHE A 216 -48.97 42.34 -21.15
N ASP A 217 -48.90 42.54 -19.83
CA ASP A 217 -47.62 42.58 -19.10
C ASP A 217 -47.16 41.14 -18.73
N TRP A 218 -46.95 40.31 -19.75
CA TRP A 218 -46.39 38.95 -19.62
C TRP A 218 -44.87 38.96 -19.45
N ARG A 219 -44.25 40.14 -19.49
CA ARG A 219 -42.80 40.30 -19.33
C ARG A 219 -42.44 40.28 -17.84
N SER A 220 -41.51 39.41 -17.49
CA SER A 220 -40.91 39.35 -16.17
C SER A 220 -40.26 40.69 -15.81
N LEU A 221 -40.59 41.26 -14.66
CA LEU A 221 -40.04 42.52 -14.15
C LEU A 221 -38.72 42.29 -13.41
N LEU A 222 -38.57 41.14 -12.76
CA LEU A 222 -37.32 40.56 -12.30
C LEU A 222 -36.70 39.71 -13.43
N ASP A 223 -35.40 39.46 -13.31
CA ASP A 223 -34.66 38.68 -14.29
C ASP A 223 -35.09 37.19 -14.26
N PRO A 224 -35.73 36.63 -15.31
CA PRO A 224 -36.19 35.24 -15.33
C PRO A 224 -35.03 34.23 -15.32
N THR A 225 -33.79 34.68 -15.54
CA THR A 225 -32.62 33.81 -15.43
C THR A 225 -32.30 33.44 -13.97
N LEU A 226 -32.76 34.21 -12.98
CA LEU A 226 -32.61 33.88 -11.55
C LEU A 226 -33.29 32.55 -11.20
N THR A 227 -34.56 32.40 -11.58
CA THR A 227 -35.34 31.18 -11.33
C THR A 227 -34.78 30.02 -12.16
N THR A 228 -34.44 30.28 -13.42
CA THR A 228 -33.83 29.28 -14.31
C THR A 228 -32.49 28.77 -13.74
N ASN A 229 -31.67 29.63 -13.14
CA ASN A 229 -30.40 29.24 -12.55
C ASN A 229 -30.56 28.47 -11.25
N LEU A 230 -31.49 28.86 -10.38
CA LEU A 230 -31.82 28.09 -9.17
C LEU A 230 -32.31 26.68 -9.54
N GLU A 231 -33.24 26.56 -10.48
CA GLU A 231 -33.74 25.26 -10.95
C GLU A 231 -32.63 24.41 -11.61
N ARG A 232 -31.69 25.02 -12.35
CA ARG A 232 -30.51 24.33 -12.89
C ARG A 232 -29.57 23.86 -11.79
N ASN A 233 -29.32 24.70 -10.79
CA ASN A 233 -28.45 24.38 -9.67
C ASN A 233 -29.04 23.26 -8.80
N GLU A 234 -30.35 23.30 -8.58
CA GLU A 234 -31.12 22.25 -7.91
C GLU A 234 -30.97 20.90 -8.63
N LYS A 235 -31.18 20.88 -9.96
CA LYS A 235 -30.96 19.68 -10.80
C LYS A 235 -29.53 19.19 -10.73
N PHE A 236 -28.55 20.09 -10.73
CA PHE A 236 -27.14 19.76 -10.59
C PHE A 236 -26.85 19.10 -9.23
N LEU A 237 -27.28 19.71 -8.12
CA LEU A 237 -27.13 19.20 -6.76
C LEU A 237 -27.75 17.80 -6.62
N ASN A 238 -28.97 17.60 -7.12
CA ASN A 238 -29.63 16.29 -7.12
C ASN A 238 -28.83 15.25 -7.91
N THR A 239 -28.43 15.59 -9.14
CA THR A 239 -27.71 14.67 -10.03
C THR A 239 -26.36 14.25 -9.46
N GLN A 240 -25.58 15.20 -8.94
CA GLN A 240 -24.27 14.91 -8.37
C GLN A 240 -24.38 14.13 -7.05
N SER A 241 -25.34 14.49 -6.18
CA SER A 241 -25.59 13.76 -4.94
C SER A 241 -25.99 12.30 -5.21
N GLN A 242 -26.87 12.05 -6.18
CA GLN A 242 -27.27 10.70 -6.57
C GLN A 242 -26.08 9.90 -7.14
N LYS A 243 -25.29 10.51 -8.03
CA LYS A 243 -24.08 9.87 -8.58
C LYS A 243 -23.09 9.50 -7.48
N PHE A 244 -22.87 10.37 -6.51
CA PHE A 244 -21.99 10.08 -5.39
C PHE A 244 -22.57 8.98 -4.48
N ALA A 245 -23.85 9.08 -4.10
CA ALA A 245 -24.50 8.12 -3.22
C ALA A 245 -24.44 6.68 -3.77
N LEU A 246 -24.66 6.52 -5.09
CA LEU A 246 -24.53 5.22 -5.75
C LEU A 246 -23.10 4.67 -5.64
N LYS A 247 -22.09 5.47 -6.00
CA LYS A 247 -20.67 5.09 -5.88
C LYS A 247 -20.27 4.76 -4.45
N HIS A 248 -20.69 5.58 -3.50
CA HIS A 248 -20.40 5.39 -2.08
C HIS A 248 -21.03 4.10 -1.55
N MET A 249 -22.27 3.80 -1.90
CA MET A 249 -22.93 2.55 -1.53
C MET A 249 -22.20 1.33 -2.11
N GLU A 250 -21.77 1.38 -3.37
CA GLU A 250 -21.00 0.30 -3.99
C GLU A 250 -19.65 0.11 -3.28
N TYR A 251 -18.95 1.20 -2.99
CA TYR A 251 -17.71 1.18 -2.21
C TYR A 251 -17.93 0.55 -0.83
N LEU A 252 -18.95 0.98 -0.06
CA LEU A 252 -19.22 0.43 1.27
C LEU A 252 -19.52 -1.07 1.24
N LYS A 253 -20.31 -1.54 0.26
CA LYS A 253 -20.58 -2.98 0.06
C LYS A 253 -19.28 -3.75 -0.19
N LEU A 254 -18.37 -3.16 -0.96
CA LEU A 254 -17.11 -3.78 -1.30
C LEU A 254 -16.13 -3.74 -0.12
N ASN A 255 -16.15 -2.65 0.66
CA ASN A 255 -15.36 -2.47 1.87
C ASN A 255 -15.75 -3.47 2.97
N ILE A 256 -17.04 -3.68 3.23
CA ILE A 256 -17.53 -4.69 4.19
C ILE A 256 -16.98 -6.08 3.85
N LYS A 257 -17.04 -6.48 2.57
CA LYS A 257 -16.50 -7.78 2.11
C LYS A 257 -14.97 -7.88 2.25
N ILE A 258 -14.26 -6.75 2.31
CA ILE A 258 -12.81 -6.74 2.54
C ILE A 258 -12.56 -6.82 4.04
N ASP A 259 -13.26 -6.04 4.86
CA ASP A 259 -13.16 -6.06 6.32
C ASP A 259 -13.46 -7.45 6.91
N GLU A 260 -14.46 -8.16 6.37
CA GLU A 260 -14.72 -9.56 6.72
C GLU A 260 -13.51 -10.46 6.45
N ALA A 261 -12.84 -10.25 5.32
CA ALA A 261 -11.65 -11.01 4.96
C ALA A 261 -10.40 -10.60 5.75
N LEU A 262 -10.36 -9.40 6.34
CA LEU A 262 -9.29 -8.97 7.25
C LEU A 262 -9.39 -9.65 8.62
N ARG A 263 -10.57 -10.17 9.01
CA ARG A 263 -10.76 -10.83 10.32
C ARG A 263 -9.84 -12.02 10.55
N LYS A 264 -9.46 -12.74 9.48
CA LYS A 264 -8.55 -13.88 9.54
C LYS A 264 -7.16 -13.52 10.09
N PHE A 265 -6.72 -12.26 9.90
CA PHE A 265 -5.44 -11.78 10.42
C PHE A 265 -5.36 -11.77 11.95
N LYS A 266 -6.48 -11.89 12.67
CA LYS A 266 -6.47 -12.04 14.13
C LYS A 266 -5.91 -13.39 14.60
N GLY A 267 -5.99 -14.43 13.75
CA GLY A 267 -5.48 -15.77 14.06
C GLY A 267 -4.12 -16.06 13.44
N TYR A 268 -3.50 -15.08 12.78
CA TYR A 268 -2.22 -15.26 12.10
C TYR A 268 -1.08 -15.05 13.10
N GLN A 269 -0.32 -16.12 13.36
CA GLN A 269 0.73 -16.17 14.37
C GLN A 269 2.03 -15.60 13.82
N ALA A 270 2.47 -16.00 12.63
CA ALA A 270 3.71 -15.47 12.03
C ALA A 270 3.58 -13.97 11.73
N LEU A 271 2.42 -13.53 11.23
CA LEU A 271 2.13 -12.11 11.06
C LEU A 271 2.18 -11.31 12.37
N ALA A 272 1.95 -11.95 13.52
CA ALA A 272 1.97 -11.28 14.81
C ALA A 272 3.38 -11.00 15.34
N HIS A 273 4.39 -11.73 14.85
CA HIS A 273 5.80 -11.53 15.20
C HIS A 273 6.46 -10.35 14.46
N LEU A 274 5.90 -9.93 13.32
CA LEU A 274 6.33 -8.72 12.63
C LEU A 274 6.13 -7.47 13.50
N GLU A 275 6.96 -6.45 13.26
CA GLU A 275 6.80 -5.15 13.90
C GLU A 275 5.39 -4.57 13.67
N MET A 276 4.89 -3.81 14.64
CA MET A 276 3.53 -3.28 14.59
C MET A 276 3.26 -2.46 13.33
N ASN A 277 4.23 -1.65 12.89
CA ASN A 277 4.11 -0.84 11.67
C ASN A 277 4.03 -1.71 10.41
N ASP A 278 4.88 -2.72 10.32
CA ASP A 278 4.96 -3.63 9.18
C ASP A 278 3.70 -4.49 9.05
N ARG A 279 3.18 -4.98 10.18
CA ARG A 279 1.92 -5.69 10.25
C ARG A 279 0.74 -4.85 9.75
N GLU A 280 0.63 -3.60 10.18
CA GLU A 280 -0.45 -2.71 9.72
C GLU A 280 -0.27 -2.30 8.26
N THR A 281 0.97 -2.12 7.83
CA THR A 281 1.30 -1.83 6.42
C THR A 281 0.93 -3.00 5.52
N PHE A 282 1.26 -4.24 5.91
CA PHE A 282 0.86 -5.45 5.18
C PHE A 282 -0.66 -5.57 5.06
N LYS A 283 -1.40 -5.35 6.16
CA LYS A 283 -2.87 -5.36 6.15
C LYS A 283 -3.44 -4.29 5.22
N MET A 284 -2.84 -3.10 5.19
CA MET A 284 -3.25 -2.02 4.31
C MET A 284 -2.99 -2.37 2.84
N ILE A 285 -1.82 -2.93 2.51
CA ILE A 285 -1.50 -3.42 1.16
C ILE A 285 -2.51 -4.51 0.76
N TYR A 286 -2.78 -5.49 1.62
CA TYR A 286 -3.79 -6.53 1.37
C TYR A 286 -5.15 -5.91 1.04
N ARG A 287 -5.61 -4.95 1.86
CA ARG A 287 -6.88 -4.25 1.68
C ARG A 287 -6.94 -3.55 0.33
N LEU A 288 -5.96 -2.72 0.02
CA LEU A 288 -5.93 -1.87 -1.18
C LEU A 288 -5.74 -2.68 -2.46
N VAL A 289 -4.88 -3.69 -2.47
CA VAL A 289 -4.70 -4.58 -3.63
C VAL A 289 -5.98 -5.39 -3.90
N LYS A 290 -6.65 -5.86 -2.85
CA LYS A 290 -7.95 -6.56 -2.99
C LYS A 290 -9.05 -5.61 -3.46
N LEU A 291 -9.05 -4.36 -2.98
CA LEU A 291 -9.93 -3.29 -3.42
C LEU A 291 -9.73 -2.99 -4.92
N TRP A 292 -8.48 -2.77 -5.33
CA TRP A 292 -8.08 -2.54 -6.72
C TRP A 292 -8.55 -3.66 -7.65
N LYS A 293 -8.27 -4.92 -7.30
CA LYS A 293 -8.67 -6.08 -8.13
C LYS A 293 -10.19 -6.22 -8.27
N LYS A 294 -10.95 -5.97 -7.20
CA LYS A 294 -12.43 -5.98 -7.28
C LYS A 294 -12.97 -4.75 -8.02
N ASN A 295 -12.27 -3.61 -7.93
CA ASN A 295 -12.68 -2.39 -8.61
C ASN A 295 -12.50 -2.45 -10.13
N GLN A 296 -11.56 -3.24 -10.65
CA GLN A 296 -11.46 -3.47 -12.10
C GLN A 296 -12.75 -4.02 -12.72
N ARG A 297 -13.52 -4.81 -11.95
CA ARG A 297 -14.80 -5.38 -12.40
C ARG A 297 -15.99 -4.45 -12.15
N THR A 298 -16.02 -3.82 -10.97
CA THR A 298 -17.18 -3.02 -10.53
C THR A 298 -17.12 -1.56 -11.00
N LYS A 299 -15.91 -1.01 -11.20
CA LYS A 299 -15.66 0.40 -11.54
C LYS A 299 -16.36 1.39 -10.58
N SER A 300 -16.52 0.97 -9.33
CA SER A 300 -17.19 1.72 -8.27
C SER A 300 -16.36 2.92 -7.80
N LEU A 301 -15.02 2.81 -7.84
CA LEU A 301 -14.07 3.86 -7.53
C LEU A 301 -13.28 4.31 -8.76
N PRO A 302 -12.80 5.57 -8.79
CA PRO A 302 -11.82 6.01 -9.77
C PRO A 302 -10.53 5.18 -9.67
N GLU A 303 -10.05 4.65 -10.79
CA GLU A 303 -8.87 3.78 -10.81
C GLU A 303 -7.60 4.52 -10.37
N LEU A 304 -7.44 5.79 -10.78
CA LEU A 304 -6.30 6.63 -10.42
C LEU A 304 -6.16 6.85 -8.92
N GLU A 305 -7.27 7.03 -8.20
CA GLU A 305 -7.25 7.25 -6.75
C GLU A 305 -6.77 5.98 -6.01
N LEU A 306 -7.23 4.79 -6.43
CA LEU A 306 -6.76 3.53 -5.86
C LEU A 306 -5.27 3.30 -6.09
N VAL A 307 -4.78 3.66 -7.28
CA VAL A 307 -3.36 3.55 -7.62
C VAL A 307 -2.54 4.50 -6.76
N GLN A 308 -3.00 5.75 -6.60
CA GLN A 308 -2.34 6.73 -5.74
C GLN A 308 -2.32 6.30 -4.28
N ALA A 309 -3.45 5.80 -3.75
CA ALA A 309 -3.56 5.30 -2.39
C ALA A 309 -2.52 4.21 -2.11
N LEU A 310 -2.42 3.21 -3.00
CA LEU A 310 -1.45 2.12 -2.81
C LEU A 310 0.00 2.61 -2.93
N LYS A 311 0.29 3.55 -3.84
CA LYS A 311 1.61 4.19 -3.97
C LYS A 311 1.99 5.03 -2.75
N ASN A 312 1.01 5.61 -2.06
CA ASN A 312 1.22 6.42 -0.85
C ASN A 312 1.44 5.57 0.41
N VAL A 313 0.99 4.31 0.42
CA VAL A 313 1.20 3.40 1.55
C VAL A 313 2.65 2.95 1.65
N ILE A 314 3.23 2.51 0.53
CA ILE A 314 4.59 1.94 0.55
C ILE A 314 5.28 2.06 -0.82
N HIS A 315 6.58 2.33 -0.79
CA HIS A 315 7.42 2.24 -1.98
C HIS A 315 7.63 0.77 -2.39
N PRO A 316 7.64 0.43 -3.70
CA PRO A 316 7.78 -0.96 -4.14
C PRO A 316 8.96 -1.73 -3.51
N ASP A 317 10.14 -1.11 -3.36
CA ASP A 317 11.31 -1.76 -2.75
C ASP A 317 11.04 -2.17 -1.29
N LYS A 318 10.39 -1.28 -0.52
CA LYS A 318 10.03 -1.55 0.88
C LYS A 318 8.94 -2.63 0.98
N ALA A 319 8.03 -2.69 0.00
CA ALA A 319 7.03 -3.76 -0.05
C ALA A 319 7.68 -5.12 -0.30
N VAL A 320 8.69 -5.20 -1.18
CA VAL A 320 9.46 -6.44 -1.36
C VAL A 320 10.15 -6.84 -0.06
N GLY A 321 10.81 -5.89 0.62
CA GLY A 321 11.44 -6.13 1.93
C GLY A 321 10.46 -6.71 2.95
N LEU A 322 9.32 -6.05 3.14
CA LEU A 322 8.25 -6.50 4.04
C LEU A 322 7.74 -7.92 3.73
N PHE A 323 7.56 -8.24 2.44
CA PHE A 323 7.10 -9.59 2.07
C PHE A 323 8.16 -10.65 2.29
N LYS A 324 9.44 -10.32 2.12
CA LYS A 324 10.56 -11.21 2.45
C LYS A 324 10.65 -11.43 3.95
N GLU A 325 10.55 -10.39 4.76
CA GLU A 325 10.52 -10.52 6.22
C GLU A 325 9.37 -11.42 6.69
N TYR A 326 8.17 -11.25 6.13
CA TYR A 326 7.05 -12.14 6.45
C TYR A 326 7.28 -13.58 5.97
N TYR A 327 7.94 -13.78 4.83
CA TYR A 327 8.35 -15.11 4.37
C TYR A 327 9.34 -15.76 5.34
N GLU A 328 10.36 -15.03 5.79
CA GLU A 328 11.36 -15.53 6.75
C GLU A 328 10.74 -15.90 8.11
N GLU A 329 9.75 -15.15 8.58
CA GLU A 329 8.99 -15.49 9.80
C GLU A 329 8.19 -16.79 9.64
N LEU A 330 7.56 -17.00 8.47
CA LEU A 330 6.85 -18.25 8.16
C LEU A 330 7.82 -19.43 8.02
N LEU A 331 8.98 -19.21 7.40
CA LEU A 331 10.03 -20.21 7.24
C LEU A 331 10.62 -20.60 8.61
N SER A 332 10.90 -19.62 9.46
CA SER A 332 11.36 -19.84 10.84
C SER A 332 10.33 -20.61 11.66
N SER A 333 9.04 -20.28 11.50
CA SER A 333 7.94 -21.01 12.14
C SER A 333 7.86 -22.46 11.66
N LEU A 334 8.08 -22.76 10.37
CA LEU A 334 8.14 -24.13 9.87
C LEU A 334 9.22 -24.95 10.59
N TYR A 335 10.44 -24.40 10.66
CA TYR A 335 11.58 -25.10 11.28
C TYR A 335 11.40 -25.25 12.79
N GLU A 336 10.87 -24.23 13.48
CA GLU A 336 10.51 -24.33 14.89
C GLU A 336 9.51 -25.46 15.15
N ARG A 337 8.46 -25.58 14.32
CA ARG A 337 7.50 -26.69 14.45
C ARG A 337 8.14 -28.04 14.18
N SER A 338 9.03 -28.13 13.19
CA SER A 338 9.78 -29.35 12.91
C SER A 338 10.72 -29.76 14.07
N ARG A 339 11.32 -28.80 14.78
CA ARG A 339 12.09 -29.06 16.01
C ARG A 339 11.21 -29.54 17.16
N LEU A 340 10.12 -28.82 17.43
CA LEU A 340 9.24 -29.13 18.56
C LEU A 340 8.63 -30.54 18.49
N ILE A 341 8.35 -31.05 17.28
CA ILE A 341 7.85 -32.43 17.13
C ILE A 341 8.94 -33.50 17.41
N LYS A 342 10.23 -33.14 17.29
CA LYS A 342 11.37 -34.01 17.60
C LYS A 342 11.76 -33.94 19.07
N GLU A 343 11.63 -32.77 19.69
CA GLU A 343 11.92 -32.52 21.11
C GLU A 343 10.77 -32.95 22.04
N GLY A 344 9.54 -33.00 21.51
CA GLY A 344 8.33 -33.20 22.29
C GLY A 344 8.25 -34.54 23.03
N ASN A 345 7.59 -34.52 24.19
CA ASN A 345 7.18 -35.72 24.93
C ASN A 345 6.53 -36.71 23.95
N TYR A 346 7.16 -37.86 23.71
CA TYR A 346 6.71 -38.96 22.84
C TYR A 346 5.21 -39.31 23.02
N LEU A 347 4.65 -38.98 24.19
CA LEU A 347 3.23 -39.13 24.54
C LEU A 347 2.28 -38.20 23.76
N GLN A 348 2.66 -36.94 23.48
CA GLN A 348 1.82 -35.99 22.72
C GLN A 348 1.84 -36.27 21.21
N ALA A 349 2.97 -36.77 20.68
CA ALA A 349 3.10 -37.21 19.29
C ALA A 349 2.33 -38.52 19.01
N ASN A 350 2.17 -39.39 20.02
CA ASN A 350 1.35 -40.59 19.92
C ASN A 350 -0.14 -40.33 20.17
N ASP A 351 -0.49 -39.32 20.97
CA ASP A 351 -1.86 -38.92 21.24
C ASP A 351 -2.52 -38.30 19.98
N PRO A 352 -3.65 -38.86 19.49
CA PRO A 352 -4.41 -38.27 18.39
C PRO A 352 -4.86 -36.82 18.65
N ILE A 353 -5.14 -36.46 19.91
CA ILE A 353 -5.60 -35.10 20.27
C ILE A 353 -4.43 -34.11 20.19
N GLY A 354 -3.28 -34.46 20.78
CA GLY A 354 -2.04 -33.68 20.65
C GLY A 354 -1.66 -33.44 19.18
N ARG A 355 -1.69 -34.48 18.35
CA ARG A 355 -1.42 -34.36 16.90
C ARG A 355 -2.40 -33.44 16.18
N ALA A 356 -3.70 -33.53 16.50
CA ALA A 356 -4.71 -32.67 15.88
C ALA A 356 -4.45 -31.18 16.18
N LEU A 357 -4.00 -30.84 17.39
CA LEU A 357 -3.67 -29.46 17.77
C LEU A 357 -2.45 -28.95 17.01
N VAL A 358 -1.38 -29.75 16.90
CA VAL A 358 -0.19 -29.38 16.12
C VAL A 358 -0.55 -29.21 14.64
N GLN A 359 -1.37 -30.12 14.10
CA GLN A 359 -1.87 -30.04 12.73
C GLN A 359 -2.69 -28.77 12.48
N GLU A 360 -3.54 -28.36 13.43
CA GLU A 360 -4.30 -27.12 13.33
C GLU A 360 -3.37 -25.91 13.23
N VAL A 361 -2.31 -25.85 14.04
CA VAL A 361 -1.30 -24.79 14.00
C VAL A 361 -0.56 -24.77 12.65
N VAL A 362 -0.10 -25.92 12.16
CA VAL A 362 0.55 -26.05 10.83
C VAL A 362 -0.40 -25.62 9.71
N SER A 363 -1.68 -25.99 9.79
CA SER A 363 -2.71 -25.55 8.83
C SER A 363 -2.93 -24.03 8.88
N GLY A 364 -2.81 -23.43 10.07
CA GLY A 364 -2.82 -21.99 10.29
C GLY A 364 -1.72 -21.29 9.50
N TYR A 365 -0.46 -21.70 9.68
CA TYR A 365 0.68 -21.17 8.93
C TYR A 365 0.55 -21.40 7.42
N ARG A 366 0.07 -22.57 6.99
CA ARG A 366 -0.19 -22.83 5.56
C ARG A 366 -1.19 -21.81 4.98
N SER A 367 -2.24 -21.47 5.73
CA SER A 367 -3.20 -20.44 5.32
C SER A 367 -2.60 -19.02 5.27
N GLU A 368 -1.61 -18.75 6.12
CA GLU A 368 -0.81 -17.51 6.09
C GLU A 368 0.04 -17.45 4.83
N THR A 369 0.78 -18.52 4.53
CA THR A 369 1.60 -18.68 3.32
C THR A 369 0.78 -18.44 2.04
N HIS A 370 -0.41 -19.04 1.96
CA HIS A 370 -1.35 -18.81 0.84
C HIS A 370 -1.77 -17.34 0.73
N THR A 371 -1.93 -16.68 1.88
CA THR A 371 -2.31 -15.27 1.92
C THR A 371 -1.19 -14.37 1.47
N LEU A 372 0.03 -14.63 1.93
CA LEU A 372 1.24 -13.93 1.49
C LEU A 372 1.43 -14.10 -0.03
N GLY A 373 1.39 -15.32 -0.54
CA GLY A 373 1.51 -15.60 -1.99
C GLY A 373 0.43 -14.88 -2.81
N ALA A 374 -0.82 -14.90 -2.33
CA ALA A 374 -1.91 -14.19 -2.98
C ALA A 374 -1.77 -12.66 -2.94
N VAL A 375 -1.08 -12.08 -1.95
CA VAL A 375 -0.78 -10.64 -1.89
C VAL A 375 0.37 -10.31 -2.82
N VAL A 376 1.49 -11.04 -2.73
CA VAL A 376 2.68 -10.88 -3.57
C VAL A 376 2.30 -10.92 -5.05
N SER A 377 1.55 -11.95 -5.46
CA SER A 377 1.08 -12.11 -6.84
C SER A 377 0.24 -10.92 -7.32
N LYS A 378 -0.70 -10.45 -6.50
CA LYS A 378 -1.59 -9.33 -6.88
C LYS A 378 -0.88 -7.97 -6.80
N TYR A 379 0.07 -7.79 -5.89
CA TYR A 379 0.88 -6.58 -5.81
C TYR A 379 1.83 -6.51 -7.01
N ARG A 380 2.40 -7.65 -7.44
CA ARG A 380 3.13 -7.75 -8.71
C ARG A 380 2.23 -7.38 -9.89
N GLU A 381 1.03 -7.95 -10.00
CA GLU A 381 0.04 -7.60 -11.02
C GLU A 381 -0.25 -6.08 -11.05
N PHE A 382 -0.35 -5.47 -9.86
CA PHE A 382 -0.51 -4.02 -9.71
C PHE A 382 0.70 -3.24 -10.28
N LEU A 383 1.93 -3.61 -9.93
CA LEU A 383 3.13 -2.92 -10.45
C LEU A 383 3.21 -3.02 -11.98
N LEU A 384 3.01 -4.22 -12.54
CA LEU A 384 3.11 -4.44 -13.99
C LEU A 384 2.15 -3.60 -14.82
N ARG A 385 1.01 -3.20 -14.25
CA ARG A 385 -0.04 -2.41 -14.93
C ARG A 385 0.00 -0.91 -14.63
N THR A 386 0.61 -0.50 -13.52
CA THR A 386 0.51 0.88 -13.00
C THR A 386 1.85 1.61 -12.91
N ASP A 387 2.92 0.97 -13.34
CA ASP A 387 4.21 1.59 -13.58
C ASP A 387 4.09 2.74 -14.60
N PRO A 388 4.85 3.84 -14.45
CA PRO A 388 4.95 4.88 -15.48
C PRO A 388 5.29 4.35 -16.88
N ASP A 389 6.10 3.29 -16.97
CA ASP A 389 6.35 2.53 -18.20
C ASP A 389 5.82 1.09 -18.03
N PRO A 390 4.51 0.86 -18.25
CA PRO A 390 3.87 -0.38 -17.87
C PRO A 390 4.38 -1.56 -18.71
N TYR A 391 4.78 -2.64 -18.04
CA TYR A 391 5.13 -3.90 -18.68
C TYR A 391 3.96 -4.51 -19.44
N VAL A 392 2.74 -4.42 -18.91
CA VAL A 392 1.50 -4.94 -19.51
C VAL A 392 0.48 -3.81 -19.70
N ARG A 393 -0.07 -3.69 -20.91
CA ARG A 393 -1.23 -2.83 -21.20
C ARG A 393 -2.38 -3.63 -21.76
N SER A 394 -3.59 -3.26 -21.36
CA SER A 394 -4.81 -3.68 -22.02
C SER A 394 -5.30 -2.56 -22.95
N ARG A 395 -5.51 -2.88 -24.23
CA ARG A 395 -6.26 -2.01 -25.16
C ARG A 395 -7.69 -2.50 -25.22
N TRP A 396 -8.63 -1.57 -25.33
CA TRP A 396 -10.04 -1.88 -25.52
C TRP A 396 -10.23 -2.91 -26.65
N GLY A 397 -10.77 -4.08 -26.31
CA GLY A 397 -11.10 -5.14 -27.27
C GLY A 397 -9.97 -6.14 -27.64
N PHE A 398 -8.80 -6.11 -26.99
CA PHE A 398 -7.69 -7.04 -27.27
C PHE A 398 -7.12 -7.71 -26.02
N ALA A 399 -6.47 -8.87 -26.21
CA ALA A 399 -5.70 -9.54 -25.17
C ALA A 399 -4.52 -8.69 -24.69
N GLU A 400 -4.12 -8.88 -23.43
CA GLU A 400 -2.97 -8.21 -22.82
C GLU A 400 -1.69 -8.51 -23.60
N TRP A 401 -0.88 -7.47 -23.88
CA TRP A 401 0.43 -7.64 -24.52
C TRP A 401 1.52 -6.88 -23.77
N ILE A 402 2.76 -7.34 -23.96
CA ILE A 402 3.95 -6.80 -23.34
C ILE A 402 4.38 -5.53 -24.09
N VAL A 403 4.57 -4.43 -23.38
CA VAL A 403 4.87 -3.10 -23.96
C VAL A 403 6.17 -2.48 -23.48
N GLY A 404 6.72 -2.94 -22.36
CA GLY A 404 7.92 -2.38 -21.75
C GLY A 404 8.82 -3.46 -21.17
N GLN A 405 9.89 -3.06 -20.48
CA GLN A 405 10.70 -3.99 -19.69
C GLN A 405 10.03 -4.30 -18.36
N GLU A 406 10.18 -5.53 -17.86
CA GLU A 406 9.63 -5.88 -16.57
C GLU A 406 10.40 -5.17 -15.44
N PRO A 407 9.72 -4.42 -14.53
CA PRO A 407 10.35 -3.75 -13.41
C PRO A 407 11.14 -4.71 -12.51
N LEU A 408 12.29 -4.27 -11.98
CA LEU A 408 13.14 -5.08 -11.11
C LEU A 408 12.36 -5.67 -9.93
N ASN A 409 11.54 -4.85 -9.26
CA ASN A 409 10.72 -5.27 -8.13
C ASN A 409 9.68 -6.32 -8.52
N ALA A 410 9.11 -6.23 -9.73
CA ALA A 410 8.18 -7.24 -10.21
C ALA A 410 8.87 -8.59 -10.46
N LYS A 411 10.13 -8.59 -10.89
CA LYS A 411 10.95 -9.81 -10.98
C LYS A 411 11.27 -10.39 -9.60
N GLN A 412 11.66 -9.55 -8.64
CA GLN A 412 11.90 -10.00 -7.27
C GLN A 412 10.65 -10.61 -6.63
N LEU A 413 9.47 -10.03 -6.86
CA LEU A 413 8.19 -10.59 -6.40
C LEU A 413 7.83 -11.90 -7.11
N LEU A 414 8.27 -12.10 -8.36
CA LEU A 414 8.09 -13.37 -9.06
C LEU A 414 8.95 -14.46 -8.40
N THR A 415 10.23 -14.18 -8.14
CA THR A 415 11.12 -15.09 -7.42
C THR A 415 10.56 -15.44 -6.04
N LEU A 416 10.15 -14.43 -5.26
CA LEU A 416 9.52 -14.65 -3.96
C LEU A 416 8.23 -15.46 -4.07
N GLY A 417 7.47 -15.31 -5.16
CA GLY A 417 6.30 -16.13 -5.44
C GLY A 417 6.62 -17.63 -5.52
N TYR A 418 7.70 -18.00 -6.21
CA TYR A 418 8.16 -19.38 -6.28
C TYR A 418 8.70 -19.90 -4.93
N GLU A 419 9.39 -19.06 -4.17
CA GLU A 419 9.85 -19.40 -2.81
C GLU A 419 8.68 -19.67 -1.86
N ILE A 420 7.62 -18.86 -1.94
CA ILE A 420 6.38 -19.05 -1.16
C ILE A 420 5.66 -20.36 -1.57
N GLU A 421 5.61 -20.68 -2.86
CA GLU A 421 5.06 -21.97 -3.33
C GLU A 421 5.87 -23.15 -2.79
N GLY A 422 7.20 -23.05 -2.77
CA GLY A 422 8.07 -24.05 -2.15
C GLY A 422 7.81 -24.20 -0.65
N LEU A 423 7.61 -23.09 0.06
CA LEU A 423 7.27 -23.10 1.49
C LEU A 423 5.91 -23.74 1.77
N ASP A 424 4.90 -23.52 0.91
CA ASP A 424 3.60 -24.20 1.02
C ASP A 424 3.75 -25.72 0.91
N GLN A 425 4.57 -26.21 -0.02
CA GLN A 425 4.86 -27.63 -0.18
C GLN A 425 5.55 -28.22 1.06
N LEU A 426 6.45 -27.46 1.71
CA LEU A 426 7.09 -27.90 2.95
C LEU A 426 6.10 -27.99 4.11
N PHE A 427 5.20 -27.02 4.27
CA PHE A 427 4.12 -27.09 5.27
C PHE A 427 3.18 -28.27 5.02
N GLU A 428 2.87 -28.57 3.76
CA GLU A 428 2.09 -29.75 3.38
C GLU A 428 2.81 -31.05 3.75
N LYS A 429 4.08 -31.22 3.36
CA LYS A 429 4.89 -32.39 3.73
C LYS A 429 4.97 -32.58 5.25
N LEU A 430 5.18 -31.50 6.01
CA LEU A 430 5.21 -31.55 7.47
C LEU A 430 3.84 -31.97 8.04
N GLY A 431 2.75 -31.38 7.54
CA GLY A 431 1.39 -31.71 7.97
C GLY A 431 1.01 -33.16 7.68
N ASP A 432 1.39 -33.69 6.52
CA ASP A 432 1.17 -35.10 6.17
C ASP A 432 1.94 -36.03 7.11
N SER A 433 3.17 -35.67 7.45
CA SER A 433 4.01 -36.44 8.38
C SER A 433 3.42 -36.47 9.79
N ILE A 434 2.93 -35.33 10.28
CA ILE A 434 2.27 -35.20 11.58
C ILE A 434 1.00 -36.05 11.61
N GLN A 435 0.21 -36.02 10.53
CA GLN A 435 -1.02 -36.81 10.42
C GLN A 435 -0.75 -38.32 10.44
N GLN A 436 0.30 -38.78 9.73
CA GLN A 436 0.71 -40.18 9.70
C GLN A 436 1.23 -40.67 11.06
N GLY A 437 1.97 -39.81 11.78
CA GLY A 437 2.52 -40.10 13.10
C GLY A 437 3.80 -40.95 13.09
N PRO A 438 4.38 -41.21 14.27
CA PRO A 438 5.73 -41.80 14.41
C PRO A 438 5.83 -43.26 13.90
N LEU A 439 4.74 -44.03 14.02
CA LEU A 439 4.71 -45.47 13.71
C LEU A 439 4.88 -45.83 12.22
N TYR A 440 4.82 -44.87 11.30
CA TYR A 440 4.94 -45.17 9.85
C TYR A 440 6.42 -45.30 9.39
N LEU A 441 7.38 -44.76 10.16
CA LEU A 441 8.77 -44.64 9.71
C LEU A 441 9.80 -45.30 10.64
N GLU A 442 9.47 -45.55 11.91
CA GLU A 442 10.52 -45.76 12.91
C GLU A 442 11.09 -47.20 12.90
N ASP A 443 12.43 -47.23 12.88
CA ASP A 443 13.40 -48.34 12.91
C ASP A 443 13.63 -49.17 11.65
N PHE A 444 12.64 -49.90 11.10
CA PHE A 444 12.97 -50.87 10.01
C PHE A 444 13.22 -50.21 8.65
N ASN A 445 12.53 -49.11 8.34
CA ASN A 445 12.74 -48.35 7.11
C ASN A 445 13.99 -47.46 7.19
N VAL A 446 14.24 -46.80 8.34
CA VAL A 446 15.40 -45.91 8.51
C VAL A 446 16.72 -46.66 8.35
N ALA A 447 16.88 -47.84 8.96
CA ALA A 447 18.11 -48.62 8.83
C ALA A 447 18.35 -49.12 7.39
N LYS A 448 17.28 -49.45 6.66
CA LYS A 448 17.37 -49.84 5.25
C LYS A 448 17.76 -48.66 4.38
N ILE A 449 17.07 -47.53 4.52
CA ILE A 449 17.35 -46.29 3.78
C ILE A 449 18.78 -45.82 4.07
N SER A 450 19.22 -45.86 5.33
CA SER A 450 20.59 -45.53 5.75
C SER A 450 21.65 -46.34 5.01
N ARG A 451 21.46 -47.66 4.86
CA ARG A 451 22.38 -48.50 4.08
C ARG A 451 22.40 -48.15 2.60
N GLU A 452 21.24 -47.80 2.04
CA GLU A 452 21.14 -47.38 0.64
C GLU A 452 21.82 -46.02 0.42
N ILE A 453 21.69 -45.09 1.37
CA ILE A 453 22.42 -43.81 1.38
C ILE A 453 23.92 -44.03 1.44
N GLU A 454 24.40 -44.82 2.40
CA GLU A 454 25.84 -45.11 2.56
C GLU A 454 26.42 -45.78 1.31
N LYS A 455 25.67 -46.70 0.70
CA LYS A 455 26.04 -47.32 -0.57
C LYS A 455 26.15 -46.28 -1.69
N ALA A 456 25.17 -45.40 -1.85
CA ALA A 456 25.21 -44.35 -2.87
C ALA A 456 26.41 -43.41 -2.67
N ILE A 457 26.70 -42.99 -1.43
CA ILE A 457 27.87 -42.17 -1.09
C ILE A 457 29.17 -42.92 -1.42
N HIS A 458 29.27 -44.20 -1.08
CA HIS A 458 30.45 -45.01 -1.40
C HIS A 458 30.67 -45.16 -2.92
N GLU A 459 29.60 -45.27 -3.69
CA GLU A 459 29.64 -45.32 -5.16
C GLU A 459 30.03 -43.95 -5.78
N MET A 460 29.56 -42.85 -5.19
CA MET A 460 30.01 -41.50 -5.51
C MET A 460 31.52 -41.35 -5.30
N GLY A 461 32.05 -41.81 -4.16
CA GLY A 461 33.46 -41.66 -3.78
C GLY A 461 34.46 -42.55 -4.53
N GLN A 462 34.02 -43.33 -5.54
CA GLN A 462 34.93 -44.22 -6.28
C GLN A 462 35.96 -43.42 -7.12
N PRO A 463 37.27 -43.72 -7.04
CA PRO A 463 38.34 -42.90 -7.64
C PRO A 463 38.29 -42.74 -9.18
N LEU A 464 37.55 -43.59 -9.88
CA LEU A 464 37.43 -43.60 -11.34
C LEU A 464 36.01 -43.25 -11.83
N SER A 465 35.16 -42.74 -10.95
CA SER A 465 33.80 -42.31 -11.32
C SER A 465 33.86 -41.13 -12.28
N SER A 466 33.26 -41.28 -13.46
CA SER A 466 33.05 -40.14 -14.36
C SER A 466 32.02 -39.17 -13.78
N ARG A 467 32.05 -37.90 -14.20
CA ARG A 467 31.03 -36.90 -13.79
C ARG A 467 29.59 -37.37 -14.02
N GLN A 468 29.32 -38.12 -15.10
CA GLN A 468 27.99 -38.65 -15.40
C GLN A 468 27.55 -39.73 -14.39
N VAL A 469 28.48 -40.63 -14.04
CA VAL A 469 28.25 -41.67 -13.02
C VAL A 469 28.06 -41.04 -11.65
N MET A 470 28.90 -40.07 -11.29
CA MET A 470 28.73 -39.27 -10.06
C MET A 470 27.36 -38.61 -10.00
N ARG A 471 26.92 -37.98 -11.10
CA ARG A 471 25.60 -37.33 -11.18
C ARG A 471 24.46 -38.33 -10.97
N PHE A 472 24.57 -39.54 -11.52
CA PHE A 472 23.58 -40.61 -11.31
C PHE A 472 23.48 -41.02 -9.84
N HIS A 473 24.62 -41.33 -9.19
CA HIS A 473 24.63 -41.71 -7.78
C HIS A 473 24.24 -40.56 -6.84
N ALA A 474 24.60 -39.32 -7.18
CA ALA A 474 24.15 -38.13 -6.46
C ALA A 474 22.62 -37.98 -6.51
N GLU A 475 21.99 -38.22 -7.67
CA GLU A 475 20.53 -38.20 -7.77
C GLU A 475 19.87 -39.30 -6.94
N GLU A 476 20.44 -40.52 -6.93
CA GLU A 476 19.97 -41.62 -6.08
C GLU A 476 20.12 -41.29 -4.59
N PHE A 477 21.29 -40.79 -4.18
CA PHE A 477 21.56 -40.31 -2.83
C PHE A 477 20.52 -39.29 -2.37
N LEU A 478 20.26 -38.25 -3.17
CA LEU A 478 19.32 -37.18 -2.80
C LEU A 478 17.88 -37.70 -2.66
N LYS A 479 17.45 -38.65 -3.50
CA LYS A 479 16.14 -39.30 -3.37
C LYS A 479 16.02 -40.08 -2.06
N ARG A 480 17.05 -40.85 -1.70
CA ARG A 480 17.07 -41.60 -0.43
C ARG A 480 17.14 -40.68 0.79
N LEU A 481 17.89 -39.58 0.68
CA LEU A 481 17.95 -38.56 1.73
C LEU A 481 16.60 -37.86 1.92
N GLU A 482 15.86 -37.59 0.84
CA GLU A 482 14.49 -37.08 0.91
C GLU A 482 13.54 -38.09 1.58
N GLU A 483 13.70 -39.39 1.32
CA GLU A 483 12.91 -40.47 1.95
C GLU A 483 13.11 -40.56 3.47
N LEU A 484 14.26 -40.12 4.02
CA LEU A 484 14.45 -40.00 5.47
C LEU A 484 13.54 -38.93 6.10
N ASN A 485 13.05 -37.98 5.29
CA ASN A 485 12.09 -36.95 5.69
C ASN A 485 12.47 -36.22 6.99
N GLU A 486 13.66 -35.61 7.01
CA GLU A 486 14.16 -34.86 8.17
C GLU A 486 13.14 -33.86 8.71
N LEU A 487 12.44 -33.16 7.81
CA LEU A 487 11.43 -32.18 8.16
C LEU A 487 10.29 -32.79 9.00
N GLY A 488 9.76 -33.93 8.57
CA GLY A 488 8.61 -34.59 9.19
C GLY A 488 8.94 -35.66 10.24
N SER A 489 10.22 -36.04 10.38
CA SER A 489 10.67 -37.03 11.35
C SER A 489 10.40 -36.58 12.80
N PHE A 490 10.00 -37.54 13.63
CA PHE A 490 9.85 -37.40 15.09
C PHE A 490 11.12 -37.77 15.86
N SER A 491 12.11 -38.39 15.19
CA SER A 491 13.37 -38.79 15.82
C SER A 491 14.45 -37.71 15.66
N PRO A 492 15.02 -37.19 16.78
CA PRO A 492 16.17 -36.27 16.73
C PRO A 492 17.39 -36.86 16.03
N GLN A 493 17.56 -38.19 16.06
CA GLN A 493 18.72 -38.87 15.46
C GLN A 493 18.78 -38.69 13.94
N VAL A 494 17.63 -38.49 13.28
CA VAL A 494 17.57 -38.25 11.83
C VAL A 494 18.29 -36.96 11.46
N VAL A 495 18.24 -35.92 12.31
CA VAL A 495 18.94 -34.65 12.07
C VAL A 495 20.46 -34.88 12.05
N ASP A 496 20.98 -35.59 13.06
CA ASP A 496 22.40 -35.94 13.15
C ASP A 496 22.85 -36.80 11.93
N GLN A 497 22.01 -37.77 11.52
CA GLN A 497 22.29 -38.63 10.36
C GLN A 497 22.33 -37.85 9.05
N VAL A 498 21.36 -36.96 8.81
CA VAL A 498 21.30 -36.15 7.59
C VAL A 498 22.52 -35.22 7.49
N GLY A 499 22.93 -34.58 8.58
CA GLY A 499 24.13 -33.75 8.60
C GLY A 499 25.39 -34.53 8.26
N LYS A 500 25.54 -35.73 8.85
CA LYS A 500 26.63 -36.66 8.52
C LYS A 500 26.61 -37.05 7.04
N TYR A 501 25.46 -37.44 6.50
CA TYR A 501 25.33 -37.87 5.11
C TYR A 501 25.60 -36.74 4.11
N LEU A 502 25.11 -35.53 4.37
CA LEU A 502 25.41 -34.35 3.57
C LEU A 502 26.92 -34.05 3.56
N SER A 503 27.57 -34.10 4.73
CA SER A 503 29.01 -33.86 4.84
C SER A 503 29.83 -34.91 4.08
N GLN A 504 29.47 -36.19 4.22
CA GLN A 504 30.12 -37.30 3.51
C GLN A 504 29.90 -37.23 2.00
N ALA A 505 28.69 -36.88 1.55
CA ALA A 505 28.38 -36.75 0.13
C ALA A 505 29.16 -35.59 -0.51
N LEU A 506 29.27 -34.44 0.17
CA LEU A 506 30.11 -33.32 -0.29
C LEU A 506 31.59 -33.68 -0.35
N ARG A 507 32.09 -34.49 0.60
CA ARG A 507 33.45 -35.06 0.52
C ARG A 507 33.62 -35.95 -0.69
N ALA A 508 32.66 -36.86 -0.94
CA ALA A 508 32.71 -37.76 -2.08
C ALA A 508 32.68 -36.98 -3.41
N ASP A 509 31.94 -35.88 -3.46
CA ASP A 509 31.78 -35.00 -4.62
C ASP A 509 32.77 -33.83 -4.70
N TRP A 510 33.93 -33.93 -4.03
CA TRP A 510 34.96 -32.89 -4.04
C TRP A 510 35.49 -32.58 -5.46
N GLN A 511 35.48 -33.56 -6.37
CA GLN A 511 36.05 -33.41 -7.71
C GLN A 511 35.10 -32.74 -8.71
N TYR A 512 33.79 -32.94 -8.59
CA TYR A 512 32.86 -32.46 -9.61
C TYR A 512 31.84 -31.45 -9.09
N HIS A 513 31.54 -31.46 -7.79
CA HIS A 513 30.53 -30.61 -7.15
C HIS A 513 29.15 -30.71 -7.82
N VAL A 514 28.81 -31.89 -8.37
CA VAL A 514 27.52 -32.14 -9.05
C VAL A 514 26.32 -31.99 -8.12
N LEU A 515 26.47 -32.17 -6.81
CA LEU A 515 25.38 -31.99 -5.84
C LEU A 515 24.79 -30.58 -5.94
N HIS A 516 25.63 -29.58 -6.18
CA HIS A 516 25.20 -28.18 -6.34
C HIS A 516 24.41 -27.92 -7.65
N ASP A 517 24.42 -28.86 -8.60
CA ASP A 517 23.58 -28.77 -9.81
C ASP A 517 22.11 -29.13 -9.52
N PHE A 518 21.80 -29.78 -8.39
CA PHE A 518 20.46 -30.28 -8.08
C PHE A 518 19.67 -29.32 -7.17
N PRO A 519 18.47 -28.87 -7.58
CA PRO A 519 17.59 -28.08 -6.71
C PRO A 519 17.23 -28.83 -5.41
N LEU A 520 17.06 -30.15 -5.48
CA LEU A 520 16.74 -30.99 -4.32
C LEU A 520 17.85 -30.95 -3.25
N TYR A 521 19.12 -30.88 -3.65
CA TYR A 521 20.24 -30.74 -2.71
C TYR A 521 20.13 -29.44 -1.92
N HIS A 522 19.91 -28.31 -2.60
CA HIS A 522 19.77 -27.00 -1.95
C HIS A 522 18.57 -26.97 -1.00
N GLN A 523 17.46 -27.60 -1.37
CA GLN A 523 16.29 -27.74 -0.51
C GLN A 523 16.59 -28.57 0.75
N LEU A 524 17.19 -29.75 0.60
CA LEU A 524 17.53 -30.63 1.74
C LEU A 524 18.56 -29.97 2.66
N TYR A 525 19.58 -29.32 2.08
CA TYR A 525 20.56 -28.56 2.84
C TYR A 525 19.90 -27.40 3.63
N ALA A 526 19.00 -26.63 3.00
CA ALA A 526 18.29 -25.53 3.65
C ALA A 526 17.39 -26.04 4.79
N ILE A 527 16.69 -27.17 4.59
CA ILE A 527 15.89 -27.81 5.64
C ILE A 527 16.77 -28.18 6.84
N HIS A 528 17.87 -28.90 6.60
CA HIS A 528 18.81 -29.30 7.65
C HIS A 528 19.37 -28.09 8.41
N HIS A 529 19.85 -27.10 7.67
CA HIS A 529 20.42 -25.85 8.20
C HIS A 529 19.43 -25.06 9.05
N GLY A 530 18.15 -25.03 8.65
CA GLY A 530 17.07 -24.34 9.35
C GLY A 530 16.57 -25.06 10.61
N ILE A 531 16.57 -26.40 10.60
CA ILE A 531 16.13 -27.21 11.75
C ILE A 531 17.16 -27.19 12.88
N ILE A 532 18.45 -27.21 12.59
CA ILE A 532 19.48 -27.24 13.65
C ILE A 532 19.41 -25.99 14.52
N ASP A 533 19.33 -26.19 15.83
CA ASP A 533 19.46 -25.11 16.81
C ASP A 533 20.93 -24.66 16.91
N ARG A 534 21.16 -23.34 16.95
CA ARG A 534 22.50 -22.75 16.78
C ARG A 534 22.83 -21.86 17.96
N SER A 535 24.00 -22.07 18.55
CA SER A 535 24.64 -21.00 19.29
C SER A 535 25.13 -19.90 18.34
N ILE A 536 25.06 -18.64 18.79
CA ILE A 536 25.54 -17.50 17.99
C ILE A 536 27.07 -17.46 18.07
N ASP A 537 27.75 -18.12 17.12
CA ASP A 537 29.20 -17.97 16.95
C ASP A 537 29.51 -16.77 16.03
N LEU A 538 29.91 -15.65 16.67
CA LEU A 538 30.31 -14.42 15.97
C LEU A 538 31.56 -14.62 15.11
N VAL A 539 32.50 -15.46 15.54
CA VAL A 539 33.76 -15.70 14.80
C VAL A 539 33.48 -16.48 13.53
N HIS A 540 32.65 -17.52 13.62
CA HIS A 540 32.19 -18.27 12.46
C HIS A 540 31.45 -17.38 11.46
N ARG A 541 30.50 -16.55 11.92
CA ARG A 541 29.77 -15.62 11.04
C ARG A 541 30.70 -14.63 10.35
N GLN A 542 31.71 -14.11 11.05
CA GLN A 542 32.74 -13.25 10.47
C GLN A 542 33.54 -13.99 9.39
N ARG A 543 34.00 -15.22 9.66
CA ARG A 543 34.72 -16.05 8.68
C ARG A 543 33.88 -16.29 7.42
N LEU A 544 32.61 -16.69 7.57
CA LEU A 544 31.70 -16.85 6.43
C LEU A 544 31.53 -15.57 5.61
N GLY A 545 31.39 -14.41 6.28
CA GLY A 545 31.29 -13.12 5.61
C GLY A 545 32.55 -12.79 4.79
N VAL A 546 33.72 -13.07 5.34
CA VAL A 546 34.99 -12.89 4.63
C VAL A 546 35.09 -13.84 3.44
N PHE A 547 34.79 -15.13 3.62
CA PHE A 547 34.81 -16.10 2.53
C PHE A 547 33.90 -15.70 1.37
N ARG A 548 32.65 -15.31 1.65
CA ARG A 548 31.71 -14.84 0.62
C ARG A 548 32.25 -13.62 -0.12
N LYS A 549 32.76 -12.63 0.60
CA LYS A 549 33.30 -11.40 -0.01
C LYS A 549 34.48 -11.69 -0.94
N ILE A 550 35.40 -12.56 -0.51
CA ILE A 550 36.54 -12.96 -1.33
C ILE A 550 36.06 -13.76 -2.55
N MET A 551 35.14 -14.73 -2.38
CA MET A 551 34.59 -15.50 -3.50
C MET A 551 33.89 -14.60 -4.53
N GLU A 552 33.08 -13.64 -4.09
CA GLU A 552 32.44 -12.65 -4.98
C GLU A 552 33.48 -11.82 -5.74
N HIS A 553 34.55 -11.40 -5.07
CA HIS A 553 35.66 -10.66 -5.69
C HIS A 553 36.35 -11.51 -6.76
N LEU A 554 36.67 -12.78 -6.46
CA LEU A 554 37.28 -13.72 -7.39
C LEU A 554 36.36 -14.01 -8.59
N GLU A 555 35.06 -14.21 -8.36
CA GLU A 555 34.09 -14.40 -9.44
C GLU A 555 34.01 -13.20 -10.39
N GLN A 556 34.09 -11.97 -9.86
CA GLN A 556 34.11 -10.76 -10.68
C GLN A 556 35.36 -10.71 -11.56
N HIS A 557 36.53 -11.02 -11.01
CA HIS A 557 37.78 -11.06 -11.76
C HIS A 557 37.75 -12.09 -12.90
N ILE A 558 37.15 -13.26 -12.66
CA ILE A 558 36.95 -14.29 -13.69
C ILE A 558 35.99 -13.81 -14.77
N LYS A 559 34.82 -13.28 -14.37
CA LYS A 559 33.80 -12.76 -15.32
C LYS A 559 34.38 -11.66 -16.21
N ASN A 560 35.29 -10.83 -15.67
CA ASN A 560 35.94 -9.75 -16.41
C ASN A 560 37.19 -10.18 -17.18
N ARG A 561 37.67 -11.43 -17.00
CA ARG A 561 38.93 -11.96 -17.55
C ARG A 561 40.16 -11.15 -17.14
N GLU A 562 40.18 -10.70 -15.89
CA GLU A 562 41.25 -9.85 -15.34
C GLU A 562 42.13 -10.60 -14.32
N THR A 563 42.02 -11.94 -14.25
CA THR A 563 42.75 -12.74 -13.25
C THR A 563 44.27 -12.59 -13.31
N GLN A 564 44.86 -12.45 -14.51
CA GLN A 564 46.30 -12.21 -14.64
C GLN A 564 46.72 -10.82 -14.13
N LYS A 565 45.89 -9.80 -14.42
CA LYS A 565 46.12 -8.41 -14.03
C LYS A 565 46.06 -8.24 -12.51
N HIS A 566 45.16 -8.97 -11.86
CA HIS A 566 44.96 -8.94 -10.40
C HIS A 566 45.59 -10.14 -9.67
N SER A 567 46.58 -10.82 -10.27
CA SER A 567 47.19 -12.03 -9.72
C SER A 567 47.71 -11.86 -8.28
N MET A 568 48.38 -10.74 -7.97
CA MET A 568 48.86 -10.47 -6.61
C MET A 568 47.73 -10.26 -5.60
N GLU A 569 46.62 -9.64 -6.00
CA GLU A 569 45.44 -9.45 -5.13
C GLU A 569 44.75 -10.79 -4.88
N ILE A 570 44.62 -11.61 -5.92
CA ILE A 570 44.08 -12.98 -5.83
C ILE A 570 44.94 -13.84 -4.89
N ASP A 571 46.27 -13.75 -4.98
CA ASP A 571 47.17 -14.49 -4.09
C ASP A 571 47.04 -14.04 -2.62
N LEU A 572 46.85 -12.74 -2.37
CA LEU A 572 46.59 -12.22 -1.02
C LEU A 572 45.24 -12.73 -0.49
N ASP A 573 44.19 -12.64 -1.28
CA ASP A 573 42.85 -13.16 -0.96
C ASP A 573 42.88 -14.66 -0.62
N ILE A 574 43.62 -15.46 -1.40
CA ILE A 574 43.80 -16.90 -1.15
C ILE A 574 44.58 -17.14 0.15
N ASN A 575 45.60 -16.33 0.44
CA ASN A 575 46.36 -16.45 1.69
C ASN A 575 45.52 -16.05 2.91
N ASP A 576 44.66 -15.05 2.80
CA ASP A 576 43.70 -14.69 3.84
C ASP A 576 42.74 -15.86 4.09
N MET A 577 42.20 -16.48 3.04
CA MET A 577 41.37 -17.68 3.17
C MET A 577 42.09 -18.83 3.87
N LYS A 578 43.37 -19.08 3.55
CA LYS A 578 44.20 -20.06 4.26
C LYS A 578 44.32 -19.72 5.75
N GLY A 579 44.57 -18.45 6.08
CA GLY A 579 44.65 -17.97 7.45
C GLY A 579 43.37 -18.29 8.24
N TYR A 580 42.20 -17.97 7.68
CA TYR A 580 40.92 -18.25 8.35
C TYR A 580 40.60 -19.74 8.49
N LEU A 581 40.97 -20.57 7.50
CA LEU A 581 40.84 -22.03 7.62
C LEU A 581 41.81 -22.62 8.64
N GLN A 582 43.02 -22.07 8.73
CA GLN A 582 43.99 -22.44 9.75
C GLN A 582 43.52 -22.05 11.15
N ASP A 583 42.89 -20.88 11.31
CA ASP A 583 42.27 -20.47 12.57
C ASP A 583 41.12 -21.39 12.98
N PHE A 584 40.31 -21.84 12.02
CA PHE A 584 39.26 -22.83 12.28
C PHE A 584 39.84 -24.18 12.72
N TYR A 585 40.87 -24.66 12.02
CA TYR A 585 41.59 -25.86 12.43
C TYR A 585 42.21 -25.71 13.83
N ALA A 586 42.81 -24.56 14.13
CA ALA A 586 43.36 -24.27 15.44
C ALA A 586 42.29 -24.23 16.54
N SER A 587 41.08 -23.74 16.26
CA SER A 587 39.98 -23.80 17.23
C SER A 587 39.60 -25.24 17.58
N VAL A 588 39.56 -26.14 16.60
CA VAL A 588 39.29 -27.58 16.84
C VAL A 588 40.42 -28.22 17.66
N GLN A 589 41.69 -27.85 17.40
CA GLN A 589 42.82 -28.35 18.20
C GLN A 589 42.80 -27.87 19.66
N ARG A 590 42.25 -26.69 19.95
CA ARG A 590 42.17 -26.18 21.32
C ARG A 590 41.20 -26.99 22.18
N LEU A 591 40.12 -27.53 21.58
CA LEU A 591 39.16 -28.38 22.27
C LEU A 591 39.79 -29.63 22.89
N GLU A 592 40.91 -30.11 22.37
CA GLU A 592 41.64 -31.24 22.96
C GLU A 592 42.40 -30.90 24.24
N LYS A 593 42.68 -29.62 24.47
CA LYS A 593 43.53 -29.13 25.56
C LYS A 593 42.72 -28.45 26.67
N GLU A 594 41.50 -28.03 26.37
CA GLU A 594 40.64 -27.34 27.32
C GLU A 594 39.88 -28.35 28.21
N PRO A 595 39.83 -28.11 29.54
CA PRO A 595 39.04 -28.95 30.44
C PRO A 595 37.56 -28.57 30.29
N ILE A 596 36.90 -29.16 29.29
CA ILE A 596 35.47 -29.01 29.02
C ILE A 596 34.77 -30.28 29.54
N ASP A 597 33.60 -30.14 30.17
CA ASP A 597 32.77 -31.29 30.51
C ASP A 597 32.30 -32.04 29.26
N GLN A 598 32.05 -33.35 29.38
CA GLN A 598 31.75 -34.21 28.23
C GLN A 598 30.48 -33.80 27.46
N GLU A 599 29.45 -33.34 28.17
CA GLU A 599 28.19 -32.92 27.56
C GLU A 599 28.41 -31.66 26.71
N SER A 600 29.07 -30.65 27.26
CA SER A 600 29.45 -29.43 26.54
C SER A 600 30.42 -29.70 25.40
N LEU A 601 31.35 -30.66 25.55
CA LEU A 601 32.26 -31.08 24.49
C LEU A 601 31.47 -31.69 23.32
N SER A 602 30.50 -32.56 23.59
CA SER A 602 29.67 -33.19 22.55
C SER A 602 28.86 -32.18 21.74
N VAL A 603 28.29 -31.17 22.40
CA VAL A 603 27.57 -30.06 21.76
C VAL A 603 28.51 -29.24 20.90
N THR A 604 29.69 -28.89 21.43
CA THR A 604 30.70 -28.11 20.70
C THR A 604 31.22 -28.86 19.46
N ILE A 605 31.41 -30.19 19.54
CA ILE A 605 31.80 -31.01 18.38
C ILE A 605 30.72 -30.93 17.30
N LYS A 606 29.44 -31.10 17.65
CA LYS A 606 28.32 -30.99 16.70
C LYS A 606 28.25 -29.62 16.03
N GLU A 607 28.48 -28.55 16.79
CA GLU A 607 28.55 -27.20 16.23
C GLU A 607 29.70 -27.05 15.24
N MET A 608 30.89 -27.58 15.55
CA MET A 608 32.04 -27.55 14.64
C MET A 608 31.82 -28.40 13.38
N GLU A 609 31.14 -29.54 13.49
CA GLU A 609 30.72 -30.36 12.34
C GLU A 609 29.76 -29.59 11.43
N LEU A 610 28.79 -28.86 12.00
CA LEU A 610 27.90 -27.99 11.24
C LEU A 610 28.67 -26.86 10.55
N GLN A 611 29.59 -26.17 11.25
CA GLN A 611 30.41 -25.12 10.63
C GLN A 611 31.23 -25.67 9.45
N LEU A 612 31.79 -26.88 9.59
CA LEU A 612 32.51 -27.54 8.50
C LEU A 612 31.58 -27.84 7.32
N LEU A 613 30.36 -28.34 7.56
CA LEU A 613 29.35 -28.57 6.53
C LEU A 613 29.00 -27.27 5.78
N GLU A 614 28.86 -26.15 6.50
CA GLU A 614 28.60 -24.84 5.90
C GLU A 614 29.75 -24.35 5.02
N TYR A 615 31.00 -24.54 5.47
CA TYR A 615 32.15 -24.24 4.63
C TYR A 615 32.20 -25.15 3.39
N ARG A 616 31.95 -26.46 3.54
CA ARG A 616 31.89 -27.37 2.38
C ARG A 616 30.84 -26.94 1.37
N HIS A 617 29.64 -26.58 1.83
CA HIS A 617 28.58 -26.06 0.95
C HIS A 617 29.00 -24.76 0.25
N LEU A 618 29.57 -23.80 0.99
CA LEU A 618 29.98 -22.51 0.44
C LEU A 618 31.07 -22.66 -0.63
N PHE A 619 32.15 -23.38 -0.32
CA PHE A 619 33.25 -23.63 -1.24
C PHE A 619 32.81 -24.51 -2.42
N GLY A 620 32.00 -25.55 -2.19
CA GLY A 620 31.46 -26.39 -3.25
C GLY A 620 30.60 -25.62 -4.25
N ASN A 621 29.76 -24.70 -3.77
CA ASN A 621 28.96 -23.82 -4.63
C ASN A 621 29.86 -22.91 -5.48
N PHE A 622 30.87 -22.29 -4.87
CA PHE A 622 31.86 -21.47 -5.58
C PHE A 622 32.58 -22.29 -6.66
N PHE A 623 33.09 -23.48 -6.33
CA PHE A 623 33.78 -24.34 -7.29
C PHE A 623 32.88 -24.87 -8.41
N ASN A 624 31.58 -25.05 -8.17
CA ASN A 624 30.63 -25.41 -9.23
C ASN A 624 30.44 -24.25 -10.22
N GLN A 625 30.50 -23.00 -9.73
CA GLN A 625 30.31 -21.79 -10.56
C GLN A 625 31.57 -21.38 -11.33
N LEU A 626 32.77 -21.79 -10.90
CA LEU A 626 34.01 -21.65 -11.66
C LEU A 626 33.89 -22.51 -12.94
N PRO A 627 33.64 -21.93 -14.12
CA PRO A 627 33.28 -22.69 -15.30
C PRO A 627 34.37 -23.72 -15.62
N GLN A 628 34.01 -25.01 -15.53
CA GLN A 628 34.92 -26.14 -15.78
C GLN A 628 35.46 -26.18 -17.24
N SER A 629 35.10 -25.21 -18.09
CA SER A 629 35.55 -25.04 -19.47
C SER A 629 36.48 -23.83 -19.69
N GLU A 630 36.58 -22.85 -18.78
CA GLU A 630 37.50 -21.72 -18.93
C GLU A 630 38.86 -22.01 -18.29
N SER A 631 39.95 -21.68 -19.00
CA SER A 631 41.32 -21.93 -18.54
C SER A 631 41.65 -21.21 -17.23
N GLU A 632 41.10 -20.02 -17.00
CA GLU A 632 41.32 -19.22 -15.79
C GLU A 632 40.61 -19.83 -14.57
N GLY A 633 39.35 -20.26 -14.72
CA GLY A 633 38.61 -20.94 -13.66
C GLY A 633 39.26 -22.27 -13.23
N LYS A 634 39.80 -23.04 -14.17
CA LYS A 634 40.57 -24.26 -13.86
C LYS A 634 41.85 -23.96 -13.09
N LEU A 635 42.58 -22.92 -13.49
CA LEU A 635 43.81 -22.53 -12.83
C LEU A 635 43.53 -22.08 -11.39
N LEU A 636 42.51 -21.25 -11.21
CA LEU A 636 42.09 -20.82 -9.88
C LEU A 636 41.65 -22.04 -9.04
N ARG A 637 40.84 -22.94 -9.57
CA ARG A 637 40.46 -24.17 -8.86
C ARG A 637 41.67 -24.97 -8.36
N ASN A 638 42.72 -25.10 -9.18
CA ASN A 638 43.94 -25.79 -8.76
C ASN A 638 44.66 -25.08 -7.61
N THR A 639 44.61 -23.75 -7.55
CA THR A 639 45.18 -22.99 -6.41
C THR A 639 44.41 -23.21 -5.10
N PHE A 640 43.16 -23.67 -5.18
CA PHE A 640 42.27 -23.94 -4.05
C PHE A 640 42.31 -25.38 -3.53
N LEU A 641 43.14 -26.27 -4.09
CA LEU A 641 43.25 -27.68 -3.64
C LEU A 641 43.65 -27.83 -2.16
N PHE A 642 44.19 -26.79 -1.52
CA PHE A 642 44.47 -26.78 -0.09
C PHE A 642 43.19 -26.84 0.77
N VAL A 643 42.05 -26.36 0.27
CA VAL A 643 40.79 -26.30 1.03
C VAL A 643 40.35 -27.69 1.46
N ASP A 644 40.39 -28.65 0.54
CA ASP A 644 40.03 -30.04 0.81
C ASP A 644 40.95 -30.66 1.87
N GLN A 645 42.25 -30.32 1.86
CA GLN A 645 43.21 -30.79 2.86
C GLN A 645 42.88 -30.25 4.26
N TYR A 646 42.46 -28.99 4.38
CA TYR A 646 42.00 -28.43 5.66
C TYR A 646 40.72 -29.11 6.11
N PHE A 647 39.74 -29.28 5.23
CA PHE A 647 38.48 -29.93 5.56
C PHE A 647 38.67 -31.37 6.02
N GLU A 648 39.54 -32.14 5.37
CA GLU A 648 39.88 -33.51 5.79
C GLU A 648 40.61 -33.52 7.14
N SER A 649 41.56 -32.60 7.34
CA SER A 649 42.29 -32.49 8.61
C SER A 649 41.39 -32.14 9.79
N ILE A 650 40.43 -31.22 9.58
CA ILE A 650 39.43 -30.83 10.58
C ILE A 650 38.50 -32.00 10.88
N GLU A 651 37.95 -32.64 9.85
CA GLU A 651 37.03 -33.78 9.99
C GLU A 651 37.67 -34.94 10.76
N ASN A 652 38.89 -35.32 10.40
CA ASN A 652 39.63 -36.38 11.11
C ASN A 652 39.82 -36.03 12.59
N ARG A 653 40.08 -34.76 12.92
CA ARG A 653 40.28 -34.32 14.30
C ARG A 653 38.99 -34.29 15.11
N LEU A 654 37.88 -33.88 14.50
CA LEU A 654 36.56 -33.96 15.12
C LEU A 654 36.16 -35.41 15.39
N GLN A 655 36.47 -36.33 14.47
CA GLN A 655 36.23 -37.76 14.67
C GLN A 655 37.10 -38.34 15.81
N ASP A 656 38.38 -37.94 15.90
CA ASP A 656 39.26 -38.33 17.02
C ASP A 656 38.69 -37.87 18.37
N LEU A 657 38.23 -36.61 18.44
CA LEU A 657 37.61 -36.04 19.64
C LEU A 657 36.35 -36.80 20.05
N LYS A 658 35.49 -37.13 19.08
CA LYS A 658 34.27 -37.90 19.29
C LYS A 658 34.56 -39.31 19.82
N ASN A 659 35.50 -40.02 19.20
CA ASN A 659 35.90 -41.36 19.63
C ASN A 659 36.47 -41.37 21.06
N ARG A 660 37.21 -40.31 21.46
CA ARG A 660 37.70 -40.17 22.84
C ARG A 660 36.56 -39.94 23.83
N SER A 661 35.60 -39.08 23.48
CA SER A 661 34.43 -38.82 24.34
C SER A 661 33.57 -40.07 24.58
N GLU A 662 33.54 -41.00 23.62
CA GLU A 662 32.81 -42.27 23.73
C GLU A 662 33.56 -43.36 24.52
N LEU A 663 34.89 -43.24 24.67
CA LEU A 663 35.75 -44.22 25.37
C LEU A 663 35.87 -43.98 26.89
N ASP A 664 35.49 -42.79 27.37
CA ASP A 664 35.48 -42.43 28.80
C ASP A 664 34.12 -42.75 29.48
N LEU A 665 33.25 -43.54 28.83
CA LEU A 665 32.03 -44.19 29.33
C LEU A 665 32.32 -45.66 29.67
#